data_AF-A0AAF0UBB0-F1
#
_entry.id   AF-A0AAF0UBB0-F1
#
_cell.length_a   1.000
_cell.length_b   1.000
_cell.length_c   1.000
_cell.angle_alpha   90.00
_cell.angle_beta   90.00
_cell.angle_gamma   90.00
#
_symmetry.space_group_name_H-M   'P 1'
#
loop_
_entity.id
_entity.type
_entity.pdbx_description
1 polymer ?
#
loop_
_entity_poly.entity_id
_entity_poly.type
_entity_poly.pdbx_seq_one_letter_code
_entity_poly.pdbx_strand_id
1 'polypeptide(L)'
;MVVQKPLNNVHMPPELLVCFDIRLDILKSFYLLPSLMHRLESLMLASQLRKEISSHSGDLHISSSLILEALTTLRCNESFSMERLELLGDSVLKYAVSCHLFLKYPKKHEGQLTNERSQAISNSALHKLGTNQHLQGYIRDGAFDPRRWTAPGQLSLRLCPCEHGVETSQVPLDKKFLTEDPKEVVGKHCDRGHRWMGSKTISDCVEALIGAYYVGGGFVAALKLMKWLGVKAELEPSLVEDAINTASLYSYTPKAKDIEDLELKLGYRFSIKGLLLEAITHATVQELDAGYSYQRLEFLGDSVLDILVTWYLYQKHKDIDPGELTDLRSASVNNDNFAYAAVRRNLHVHLQHHSGYLESEISLFVKSVSNSCSLQGNKAPKVLGDLVESIAGAVLIDTKLDLDEVWKIFKPLLSPIVTPDKLELPPLRELIELCDSLGYFWKEHCVVKGDTVNAELRLQLKDDLLVAEGSGQTRKNAKAQAALKLLKNLEKKGISSKKKKEEASFVDVPQSLDFDGDICIQANTSCPDMASRKKRKKVYLNLKPDEAQPVPSDCSTSASYTNKDIQVIGPINMKRGGPRISLFELCKKLQWPMPSFESIERTSKSLIECGEGSDKRKVYNTFASQISLTIPDYGLIELTGDERADKKSSLDSAALHMLYELERQGKIAIGNQ
;
A
#
# COMPACT_ATOMS: atom_id res chain seq x y z
N MET A 1 -1.78 31.38 2.22
CA MET A 1 -1.14 32.30 1.25
C MET A 1 -1.26 31.65 -0.12
N VAL A 2 -2.22 32.10 -0.93
CA VAL A 2 -2.32 31.70 -2.34
C VAL A 2 -1.15 32.39 -3.03
N VAL A 3 -0.14 31.63 -3.44
CA VAL A 3 0.95 32.14 -4.25
C VAL A 3 0.31 32.61 -5.56
N GLN A 4 0.17 33.91 -5.75
CA GLN A 4 -0.25 34.47 -7.03
C GLN A 4 0.79 34.05 -8.06
N LYS A 5 0.41 33.16 -8.98
CA LYS A 5 1.25 32.84 -10.14
C LYS A 5 1.51 34.15 -10.90
N PRO A 6 2.75 34.45 -11.28
CA PRO A 6 3.03 35.63 -12.09
C PRO A 6 2.20 35.55 -13.37
N LEU A 7 1.53 36.65 -13.70
CA LEU A 7 0.82 36.82 -14.97
C LEU A 7 1.88 36.82 -16.08
N ASN A 8 2.01 35.69 -16.79
CA ASN A 8 2.79 35.60 -18.01
C ASN A 8 2.04 36.38 -19.10
N ASN A 9 2.31 37.68 -19.19
CA ASN A 9 1.83 38.51 -20.28
C ASN A 9 2.68 38.19 -21.52
N VAL A 10 2.01 37.75 -22.59
CA VAL A 10 2.64 37.47 -23.88
C VAL A 10 2.09 38.47 -24.89
N HIS A 11 2.98 39.21 -25.56
CA HIS A 11 2.61 40.10 -26.65
C HIS A 11 2.55 39.29 -27.96
N MET A 12 1.40 39.31 -28.64
CA MET A 12 1.22 38.69 -29.96
C MET A 12 0.80 39.74 -31.01
N PRO A 13 1.35 39.68 -32.23
CA PRO A 13 0.88 40.49 -33.36
C PRO A 13 -0.62 40.27 -33.64
N PRO A 14 -1.43 41.33 -33.80
CA PRO A 14 -2.87 41.20 -34.07
C PRO A 14 -3.20 40.39 -35.32
N GLU A 15 -2.31 40.38 -36.31
CA GLU A 15 -2.46 39.66 -37.58
C GLU A 15 -2.46 38.13 -37.39
N LEU A 16 -1.95 37.64 -36.26
CA LEU A 16 -1.95 36.22 -35.89
C LEU A 16 -3.18 35.81 -35.05
N LEU A 17 -4.04 36.78 -34.67
CA LEU A 17 -5.19 36.53 -33.81
C LEU A 17 -6.45 36.31 -34.65
N VAL A 18 -7.09 35.15 -34.44
CA VAL A 18 -8.43 34.88 -34.96
C VAL A 18 -9.45 35.29 -33.92
N CYS A 19 -10.28 36.28 -34.22
CA CYS A 19 -11.34 36.74 -33.31
C CYS A 19 -12.54 35.81 -33.40
N PHE A 20 -12.91 35.20 -32.27
CA PHE A 20 -14.16 34.47 -32.12
C PHE A 20 -15.15 35.34 -31.36
N ASP A 21 -16.37 35.48 -31.89
CA ASP A 21 -17.46 36.24 -31.24
C ASP A 21 -18.18 35.36 -30.19
N ILE A 22 -17.40 34.87 -29.23
CA ILE A 22 -17.87 34.01 -28.15
C ILE A 22 -17.54 34.70 -26.83
N ARG A 23 -18.55 34.83 -25.97
CA ARG A 23 -18.35 35.38 -24.63
C ARG A 23 -17.40 34.49 -23.81
N LEU A 24 -16.51 35.12 -23.04
CA LEU A 24 -15.47 34.43 -22.27
C LEU A 24 -16.03 33.46 -21.22
N ASP A 25 -17.20 33.75 -20.67
CA ASP A 25 -17.92 32.88 -19.73
C ASP A 25 -18.30 31.53 -20.37
N ILE A 26 -18.80 31.56 -21.60
CA ILE A 26 -19.13 30.37 -22.38
C ILE A 26 -17.86 29.53 -22.61
N LEU A 27 -16.76 30.18 -23.03
CA LEU A 27 -15.48 29.49 -23.25
C LEU A 27 -14.97 28.83 -21.96
N LYS A 28 -15.08 29.52 -20.81
CA LYS A 28 -14.72 28.98 -19.49
C LYS A 28 -15.51 27.71 -19.15
N SER A 29 -16.81 27.68 -19.45
CA SER A 29 -17.64 26.50 -19.25
C SER A 29 -17.20 25.31 -20.11
N PHE A 30 -16.79 25.54 -21.36
CA PHE A 30 -16.31 24.47 -22.24
C PHE A 30 -15.01 23.80 -21.74
N TYR A 31 -14.17 24.50 -20.97
CA TYR A 31 -13.00 23.87 -20.35
C TYR A 31 -13.35 22.78 -19.32
N LEU A 32 -14.57 22.76 -18.79
CA LEU A 32 -15.03 21.73 -17.85
C LEU A 32 -15.63 20.51 -18.56
N LEU A 33 -15.98 20.62 -19.84
CA LEU A 33 -16.65 19.56 -20.60
C LEU A 33 -15.84 18.24 -20.62
N PRO A 34 -14.51 18.23 -20.84
CA PRO A 34 -13.73 17.00 -20.79
C PRO A 34 -13.87 16.24 -19.46
N SER A 35 -13.83 16.97 -18.35
CA SER A 35 -13.96 16.40 -17.00
C SER A 35 -15.36 15.84 -16.75
N LEU A 36 -16.41 16.54 -17.21
CA LEU A 36 -17.79 16.07 -17.12
C LEU A 36 -17.99 14.79 -17.93
N MET A 37 -17.49 14.76 -19.17
CA MET A 37 -17.60 13.61 -20.06
C MET A 37 -16.85 12.40 -19.49
N HIS A 38 -15.65 12.61 -18.96
CA HIS A 38 -14.88 11.56 -18.30
C HIS A 38 -15.61 10.95 -17.09
N ARG A 39 -16.26 11.81 -16.28
CA ARG A 39 -17.05 11.36 -15.14
C ARG A 39 -18.27 10.56 -15.58
N LEU A 40 -18.99 11.05 -16.60
CA LEU A 40 -20.17 10.39 -17.15
C LEU A 40 -19.81 9.02 -17.73
N GLU A 41 -18.75 8.94 -18.54
CA GLU A 41 -18.21 7.69 -19.08
C GLU A 41 -17.89 6.69 -17.97
N SER A 42 -17.17 7.13 -16.93
CA SER A 42 -16.78 6.26 -15.81
C SER A 42 -18.01 5.72 -15.07
N LEU A 43 -19.03 6.55 -14.85
CA LEU A 43 -20.29 6.12 -14.22
C LEU A 43 -21.10 5.17 -15.12
N MET A 44 -21.11 5.42 -16.44
CA MET A 44 -21.78 4.56 -17.40
C MET A 44 -21.13 3.18 -17.46
N LEU A 45 -19.79 3.09 -17.43
CA LEU A 45 -19.05 1.83 -17.35
C LEU A 45 -19.38 1.07 -16.07
N ALA A 46 -19.41 1.74 -14.92
CA ALA A 46 -19.84 1.12 -13.66
C ALA A 46 -21.29 0.62 -13.72
N SER A 47 -22.20 1.38 -14.34
CA SER A 47 -23.59 0.96 -14.52
C SER A 47 -23.74 -0.21 -15.49
N GLN A 48 -22.90 -0.30 -16.52
CA GLN A 48 -22.86 -1.43 -17.44
C GLN A 48 -22.40 -2.69 -16.70
N LEU A 49 -21.27 -2.62 -15.99
CA LEU A 49 -20.77 -3.75 -15.20
C LEU A 49 -21.81 -4.24 -14.19
N ARG A 50 -22.48 -3.31 -13.50
CA ARG A 50 -23.60 -3.63 -12.59
C ARG A 50 -24.67 -4.47 -13.29
N LYS A 51 -25.07 -4.08 -14.50
CA LYS A 51 -26.12 -4.76 -15.27
C LYS A 51 -25.66 -6.17 -15.68
N GLU A 52 -24.40 -6.32 -16.08
CA GLU A 52 -23.79 -7.62 -16.42
C GLU A 52 -23.73 -8.59 -15.23
N ILE A 53 -23.48 -8.07 -14.02
CA ILE A 53 -23.50 -8.90 -12.80
C ILE A 53 -24.95 -9.24 -12.40
N SER A 54 -25.86 -8.26 -12.48
CA SER A 54 -27.26 -8.40 -12.03
C SER A 54 -28.05 -9.38 -12.89
N SER A 55 -27.78 -9.44 -14.20
CA SER A 55 -28.42 -10.41 -15.10
C SER A 55 -28.15 -11.87 -14.71
N HIS A 56 -27.09 -12.13 -13.96
CA HIS A 56 -26.73 -13.47 -13.48
C HIS A 56 -27.18 -13.75 -12.03
N SER A 57 -27.48 -12.69 -11.25
CA SER A 57 -27.57 -12.76 -9.78
C SER A 57 -28.94 -12.37 -9.18
N GLY A 58 -29.91 -12.00 -10.01
CA GLY A 58 -31.21 -11.45 -9.58
C GLY A 58 -31.10 -10.00 -9.12
N ASP A 59 -32.23 -9.30 -9.05
CA ASP A 59 -32.29 -7.84 -8.79
C ASP A 59 -31.80 -7.46 -7.39
N LEU A 60 -30.50 -7.19 -7.27
CA LEU A 60 -29.90 -6.52 -6.13
C LEU A 60 -29.54 -5.10 -6.55
N HIS A 61 -30.30 -4.13 -6.07
CA HIS A 61 -30.09 -2.72 -6.38
C HIS A 61 -28.88 -2.15 -5.63
N ILE A 62 -27.68 -2.30 -6.21
CA ILE A 62 -26.45 -1.67 -5.70
C ILE A 62 -26.22 -0.34 -6.42
N SER A 63 -25.72 0.66 -5.71
CA SER A 63 -25.42 1.97 -6.30
C SER A 63 -24.28 1.87 -7.32
N SER A 64 -24.48 2.44 -8.52
CA SER A 64 -23.42 2.56 -9.53
C SER A 64 -22.23 3.40 -9.02
N SER A 65 -22.46 4.32 -8.07
CA SER A 65 -21.37 5.10 -7.46
C SER A 65 -20.41 4.22 -6.65
N LEU A 66 -20.94 3.21 -5.96
CA LEU A 66 -20.16 2.29 -5.15
C LEU A 66 -19.35 1.32 -6.01
N ILE A 67 -19.92 0.90 -7.14
CA ILE A 67 -19.20 0.11 -8.15
C ILE A 67 -18.10 0.95 -8.79
N LEU A 68 -18.38 2.22 -9.09
CA LEU A 68 -17.35 3.14 -9.60
C LEU A 68 -16.20 3.32 -8.59
N GLU A 69 -16.49 3.44 -7.30
CA GLU A 69 -15.47 3.47 -6.25
C GLU A 69 -14.61 2.21 -6.26
N ALA A 70 -15.22 1.02 -6.32
CA ALA A 70 -14.51 -0.27 -6.41
C ALA A 70 -13.69 -0.44 -7.70
N LEU A 71 -13.99 0.30 -8.76
CA LEU A 71 -13.25 0.28 -10.03
C LEU A 71 -12.13 1.31 -10.09
N THR A 72 -12.02 2.24 -9.13
CA THR A 72 -11.11 3.39 -9.22
C THR A 72 -9.89 3.23 -8.32
N THR A 73 -8.68 3.24 -8.90
CA THR A 73 -7.44 3.13 -8.13
C THR A 73 -6.97 4.49 -7.61
N LEU A 74 -6.10 4.49 -6.58
CA LEU A 74 -5.47 5.73 -6.08
C LEU A 74 -4.76 6.54 -7.17
N ARG A 75 -4.24 5.87 -8.21
CA ARG A 75 -3.54 6.54 -9.33
C ARG A 75 -4.43 7.52 -10.09
N CYS A 76 -5.76 7.41 -9.97
CA CYS A 76 -6.70 8.34 -10.58
C CYS A 76 -6.69 9.72 -9.92
N ASN A 77 -6.15 9.86 -8.70
CA ASN A 77 -6.18 11.08 -7.90
C ASN A 77 -7.60 11.62 -7.67
N GLU A 78 -8.56 10.70 -7.53
CA GLU A 78 -9.95 11.00 -7.22
C GLU A 78 -10.15 11.17 -5.70
N SER A 79 -11.32 11.68 -5.29
CA SER A 79 -11.66 11.82 -3.88
C SER A 79 -12.01 10.50 -3.19
N PHE A 80 -12.10 9.41 -3.93
CA PHE A 80 -12.43 8.07 -3.48
C PHE A 80 -11.52 7.04 -4.17
N SER A 81 -11.38 5.87 -3.56
CA SER A 81 -10.54 4.78 -4.06
C SER A 81 -11.09 3.42 -3.65
N MET A 82 -10.69 2.39 -4.38
CA MET A 82 -11.10 1.02 -4.09
C MET A 82 -10.50 0.46 -2.79
N GLU A 83 -9.44 1.04 -2.23
CA GLU A 83 -8.63 0.45 -1.15
C GLU A 83 -9.43 0.13 0.13
N ARG A 84 -10.39 1.00 0.51
CA ARG A 84 -11.24 0.72 1.68
C ARG A 84 -12.18 -0.46 1.43
N LEU A 85 -12.67 -0.58 0.19
CA LEU A 85 -13.54 -1.67 -0.22
C LEU A 85 -12.74 -2.96 -0.42
N GLU A 86 -11.51 -2.86 -0.93
CA GLU A 86 -10.54 -3.96 -1.02
C GLU A 86 -10.31 -4.57 0.37
N LEU A 87 -9.95 -3.74 1.35
CA LEU A 87 -9.71 -4.20 2.72
C LEU A 87 -10.90 -4.97 3.30
N LEU A 88 -12.11 -4.44 3.11
CA LEU A 88 -13.33 -5.11 3.57
C LEU A 88 -13.60 -6.39 2.77
N GLY A 89 -13.47 -6.32 1.45
CA GLY A 89 -13.72 -7.43 0.53
C GLY A 89 -12.77 -8.61 0.72
N ASP A 90 -11.51 -8.36 1.05
CA ASP A 90 -10.51 -9.35 1.47
C ASP A 90 -11.04 -10.15 2.67
N SER A 91 -11.50 -9.46 3.72
CA SER A 91 -12.08 -10.11 4.90
C SER A 91 -13.38 -10.87 4.58
N VAL A 92 -14.27 -10.33 3.73
CA VAL A 92 -15.50 -11.01 3.30
C VAL A 92 -15.18 -12.29 2.50
N LEU A 93 -14.21 -12.20 1.59
CA LEU A 93 -13.75 -13.33 0.77
C LEU A 93 -13.13 -14.42 1.65
N LYS A 94 -12.24 -14.03 2.57
CA LYS A 94 -11.62 -14.95 3.54
C LYS A 94 -12.68 -15.68 4.36
N TYR A 95 -13.67 -14.95 4.89
CA TYR A 95 -14.79 -15.52 5.65
C TYR A 95 -15.65 -16.49 4.84
N ALA A 96 -16.10 -16.09 3.65
CA ALA A 96 -16.97 -16.93 2.81
C ALA A 96 -16.28 -18.25 2.40
N VAL A 97 -15.00 -18.17 2.00
CA VAL A 97 -14.23 -19.36 1.64
C VAL A 97 -13.91 -20.22 2.86
N SER A 98 -13.55 -19.63 4.01
CA SER A 98 -13.36 -20.37 5.27
C SER A 98 -14.61 -21.14 5.67
N CYS A 99 -15.78 -20.51 5.63
CA CYS A 99 -17.06 -21.17 5.93
C CYS A 99 -17.34 -22.33 4.97
N HIS A 100 -17.19 -22.11 3.66
CA HIS A 100 -17.41 -23.14 2.66
C HIS A 100 -16.49 -24.35 2.87
N LEU A 101 -15.19 -24.12 3.09
CA LEU A 101 -14.21 -25.19 3.28
C LEU A 101 -14.42 -25.96 4.59
N PHE A 102 -14.75 -25.25 5.68
CA PHE A 102 -15.03 -25.86 6.99
C PHE A 102 -16.23 -26.81 6.91
N LEU A 103 -17.32 -26.37 6.26
CA LEU A 103 -18.56 -27.14 6.13
C LEU A 103 -18.42 -28.30 5.13
N LYS A 104 -17.77 -28.06 3.98
CA LYS A 104 -17.62 -29.07 2.93
C LYS A 104 -16.66 -30.20 3.30
N TYR A 105 -15.65 -29.93 4.12
CA TYR A 105 -14.61 -30.89 4.46
C TYR A 105 -14.51 -31.12 5.98
N PRO A 106 -15.47 -31.84 6.59
CA PRO A 106 -15.51 -32.08 8.04
C PRO A 106 -14.30 -32.85 8.58
N LYS A 107 -13.61 -33.63 7.74
CA LYS A 107 -12.47 -34.49 8.13
C LYS A 107 -11.09 -33.87 7.89
N LYS A 108 -11.00 -32.70 7.23
CA LYS A 108 -9.71 -32.05 6.99
C LYS A 108 -9.29 -31.25 8.21
N HIS A 109 -7.99 -31.28 8.51
CA HIS A 109 -7.40 -30.50 9.59
C HIS A 109 -7.11 -29.06 9.15
N GLU A 110 -6.84 -28.18 10.13
CA GLU A 110 -6.57 -26.75 9.94
C GLU A 110 -5.56 -26.48 8.81
N GLY A 111 -4.37 -27.08 8.85
CA GLY A 111 -3.34 -26.84 7.84
C GLY A 111 -3.76 -27.16 6.39
N GLN A 112 -4.56 -28.21 6.19
CA GLN A 112 -5.15 -28.53 4.87
C GLN A 112 -6.16 -27.45 4.44
N LEU A 113 -7.04 -27.03 5.35
CA LEU A 113 -8.04 -25.99 5.09
C LEU A 113 -7.37 -24.64 4.80
N THR A 114 -6.34 -24.27 5.56
CA THR A 114 -5.55 -23.06 5.37
C THR A 114 -4.83 -23.06 4.01
N ASN A 115 -4.29 -24.20 3.57
CA ASN A 115 -3.68 -24.32 2.24
C ASN A 115 -4.72 -24.18 1.12
N GLU A 116 -5.87 -24.85 1.23
CA GLU A 116 -6.95 -24.73 0.23
C GLU A 116 -7.53 -23.32 0.17
N ARG A 117 -7.73 -22.67 1.32
CA ARG A 117 -8.13 -21.27 1.43
C ARG A 117 -7.13 -20.39 0.69
N SER A 118 -5.83 -20.52 1.01
CA SER A 118 -4.76 -19.72 0.41
C SER A 118 -4.67 -19.90 -1.10
N GLN A 119 -4.89 -21.11 -1.61
CA GLN A 119 -4.93 -21.37 -3.05
C GLN A 119 -6.14 -20.69 -3.71
N ALA A 120 -7.32 -20.76 -3.09
CA ALA A 120 -8.55 -20.18 -3.59
C ALA A 120 -8.52 -18.64 -3.61
N ILE A 121 -7.95 -18.00 -2.58
CA ILE A 121 -7.92 -16.54 -2.42
C ILE A 121 -6.60 -15.90 -2.86
N SER A 122 -5.65 -16.67 -3.42
CA SER A 122 -4.38 -16.10 -3.87
C SER A 122 -4.59 -15.00 -4.93
N ASN A 123 -3.75 -13.96 -4.91
CA ASN A 123 -3.79 -12.89 -5.92
C ASN A 123 -3.74 -13.44 -7.35
N SER A 124 -3.03 -14.54 -7.56
CA SER A 124 -2.96 -15.20 -8.87
C SER A 124 -4.28 -15.86 -9.30
N ALA A 125 -5.03 -16.42 -8.34
CA ALA A 125 -6.35 -16.99 -8.58
C ALA A 125 -7.37 -15.88 -8.82
N LEU A 126 -7.39 -14.86 -7.97
CA LEU A 126 -8.28 -13.70 -8.13
C LEU A 126 -8.03 -12.93 -9.43
N HIS A 127 -6.76 -12.76 -9.82
CA HIS A 127 -6.41 -12.20 -11.12
C HIS A 127 -7.01 -13.03 -12.27
N LYS A 128 -6.88 -14.37 -12.24
CA LYS A 128 -7.47 -15.25 -13.26
C LYS A 128 -8.99 -15.09 -13.33
N LEU A 129 -9.67 -15.10 -12.18
CA LEU A 129 -11.12 -14.90 -12.12
C LEU A 129 -11.53 -13.53 -12.68
N GLY A 130 -10.83 -12.48 -12.31
CA GLY A 130 -11.08 -11.13 -12.83
C GLY A 130 -10.84 -11.01 -14.34
N THR A 131 -9.79 -11.63 -14.86
CA THR A 131 -9.51 -11.65 -16.30
C THR A 131 -10.52 -12.45 -17.11
N ASN A 132 -11.04 -13.55 -16.54
CA ASN A 132 -12.08 -14.36 -17.17
C ASN A 132 -13.41 -13.61 -17.31
N GLN A 133 -13.67 -12.66 -16.40
CA GLN A 133 -14.83 -11.75 -16.45
C GLN A 133 -14.53 -10.41 -17.14
N HIS A 134 -13.36 -10.28 -17.79
CA HIS A 134 -12.94 -9.08 -18.50
C HIS A 134 -12.92 -7.77 -17.66
N LEU A 135 -12.73 -7.87 -16.34
CA LEU A 135 -12.77 -6.72 -15.42
C LEU A 135 -11.73 -5.63 -15.75
N GLN A 136 -10.62 -6.01 -16.37
CA GLN A 136 -9.57 -5.09 -16.81
C GLN A 136 -10.07 -4.00 -17.78
N GLY A 137 -11.20 -4.21 -18.46
CA GLY A 137 -11.84 -3.19 -19.30
C GLY A 137 -12.51 -2.07 -18.50
N TYR A 138 -12.95 -2.37 -17.27
CA TYR A 138 -13.75 -1.46 -16.44
C TYR A 138 -12.91 -0.64 -15.46
N ILE A 139 -11.79 -1.19 -14.99
CA ILE A 139 -10.94 -0.55 -13.97
C ILE A 139 -10.42 0.81 -14.46
N ARG A 140 -10.36 1.82 -13.59
CA ARG A 140 -9.76 3.13 -13.87
C ARG A 140 -8.47 3.24 -13.09
N ASP A 141 -7.36 3.43 -13.82
CA ASP A 141 -6.02 3.21 -13.28
C ASP A 141 -5.03 4.36 -13.52
N GLY A 142 -5.51 5.51 -13.96
CA GLY A 142 -4.65 6.66 -14.26
C GLY A 142 -5.40 7.97 -14.11
N ALA A 143 -4.66 9.00 -13.69
CA ALA A 143 -5.19 10.34 -13.56
C ALA A 143 -5.69 10.87 -14.91
N PHE A 144 -6.85 11.53 -14.88
CA PHE A 144 -7.41 12.17 -16.05
C PHE A 144 -6.58 13.40 -16.46
N ASP A 145 -6.12 13.45 -17.71
CA ASP A 145 -5.47 14.62 -18.31
C ASP A 145 -6.42 15.28 -19.32
N PRO A 146 -7.07 16.41 -18.98
CA PRO A 146 -7.98 17.11 -19.88
C PRO A 146 -7.32 17.56 -21.20
N ARG A 147 -5.99 17.71 -21.24
CA ARG A 147 -5.27 18.17 -22.44
C ARG A 147 -5.14 17.10 -23.51
N ARG A 148 -5.32 15.84 -23.13
CA ARG A 148 -5.29 14.67 -24.02
C ARG A 148 -6.69 14.18 -24.37
N TRP A 149 -7.72 14.70 -23.72
CA TRP A 149 -9.08 14.33 -24.02
C TRP A 149 -9.46 14.81 -25.43
N THR A 150 -10.00 13.89 -26.22
CA THR A 150 -10.54 14.16 -27.54
C THR A 150 -12.02 13.83 -27.55
N ALA A 151 -12.80 14.63 -28.27
CA ALA A 151 -14.19 14.27 -28.51
C ALA A 151 -14.24 13.00 -29.39
N PRO A 152 -15.24 12.13 -29.19
CA PRO A 152 -15.45 10.97 -30.05
C PRO A 152 -15.46 11.35 -31.54
N GLY A 153 -14.67 10.66 -32.35
CA GLY A 153 -14.52 10.93 -33.79
C GLY A 153 -13.46 11.98 -34.16
N GLN A 154 -12.74 12.56 -33.18
CA GLN A 154 -11.62 13.47 -33.44
C GLN A 154 -10.26 12.82 -33.17
N LEU A 155 -9.25 13.24 -33.95
CA LEU A 155 -7.85 12.83 -33.75
C LEU A 155 -7.21 13.63 -32.63
N SER A 156 -6.37 12.97 -31.82
CA SER A 156 -5.56 13.64 -30.80
C SER A 156 -4.56 14.59 -31.43
N LEU A 157 -4.51 15.82 -30.92
CA LEU A 157 -3.48 16.80 -31.27
C LEU A 157 -2.08 16.37 -30.77
N ARG A 158 -2.01 15.44 -29.83
CA ARG A 158 -0.77 14.87 -29.30
C ARG A 158 -0.73 13.39 -29.65
N LEU A 159 -0.05 13.09 -30.76
CA LEU A 159 0.10 11.71 -31.25
C LEU A 159 1.08 10.94 -30.36
N CYS A 160 0.64 9.78 -29.90
CA CYS A 160 1.38 8.70 -29.28
C CYS A 160 1.14 7.43 -30.10
N PRO A 161 1.96 7.18 -31.15
CA PRO A 161 1.76 6.04 -32.05
C PRO A 161 1.76 4.72 -31.25
N CYS A 162 0.81 3.86 -31.59
CA CYS A 162 0.64 2.57 -30.91
C CYS A 162 1.60 1.53 -31.50
N GLU A 163 2.78 1.39 -30.91
CA GLU A 163 3.78 0.37 -31.30
C GLU A 163 3.59 -0.98 -30.58
N HIS A 164 2.55 -1.11 -29.75
CA HIS A 164 2.32 -2.27 -28.89
C HIS A 164 1.81 -3.54 -29.63
N GLY A 165 1.55 -3.47 -30.94
CA GLY A 165 1.12 -4.63 -31.75
C GLY A 165 -0.27 -5.20 -31.40
N VAL A 166 -1.08 -4.48 -30.62
CA VAL A 166 -2.47 -4.86 -30.29
C VAL A 166 -3.42 -4.27 -31.32
N GLU A 167 -4.14 -5.12 -32.04
CA GLU A 167 -5.17 -4.72 -33.02
C GLU A 167 -6.60 -5.11 -32.59
N THR A 168 -6.73 -5.86 -31.50
CA THR A 168 -8.02 -6.36 -31.01
C THR A 168 -8.70 -5.37 -30.07
N SER A 169 -10.02 -5.23 -30.18
CA SER A 169 -10.83 -4.43 -29.23
C SER A 169 -10.99 -5.12 -27.87
N GLN A 170 -10.81 -6.45 -27.83
CA GLN A 170 -10.80 -7.24 -26.60
C GLN A 170 -9.39 -7.29 -26.03
N VAL A 171 -9.29 -7.39 -24.69
CA VAL A 171 -7.99 -7.49 -24.03
C VAL A 171 -7.36 -8.85 -24.36
N PRO A 172 -6.21 -8.88 -25.06
CA PRO A 172 -5.57 -10.14 -25.39
C PRO A 172 -4.99 -10.78 -24.13
N LEU A 173 -5.31 -12.06 -23.92
CA LEU A 173 -4.80 -12.86 -22.80
C LEU A 173 -3.57 -13.70 -23.18
N ASP A 174 -3.07 -13.54 -24.40
CA ASP A 174 -1.90 -14.26 -24.89
C ASP A 174 -0.64 -13.88 -24.11
N LYS A 175 0.22 -14.87 -23.84
CA LYS A 175 1.50 -14.69 -23.15
C LYS A 175 2.43 -13.65 -23.79
N LYS A 176 2.20 -13.30 -25.06
CA LYS A 176 2.96 -12.26 -25.77
C LYS A 176 2.70 -10.84 -25.25
N PHE A 177 1.54 -10.61 -24.65
CA PHE A 177 1.15 -9.33 -24.05
C PHE A 177 1.21 -9.36 -22.52
N LEU A 178 1.92 -10.34 -21.96
CA LEU A 178 2.27 -10.45 -20.55
C LEU A 178 3.77 -10.23 -20.43
N THR A 179 4.17 -9.26 -19.62
CA THR A 179 5.58 -8.94 -19.37
C THR A 179 5.83 -8.84 -17.87
N GLU A 180 6.99 -9.33 -17.45
CA GLU A 180 7.49 -9.19 -16.07
C GLU A 180 8.52 -8.05 -15.96
N ASP A 181 8.85 -7.39 -17.07
CA ASP A 181 9.86 -6.33 -17.09
C ASP A 181 9.36 -5.06 -16.40
N PRO A 182 10.02 -4.60 -15.31
CA PRO A 182 9.60 -3.43 -14.55
C PRO A 182 9.83 -2.09 -15.29
N LYS A 183 10.40 -2.13 -16.50
CA LYS A 183 10.64 -0.95 -17.35
C LYS A 183 9.41 -0.53 -18.16
N GLU A 184 8.44 -1.44 -18.35
CA GLU A 184 7.19 -1.12 -19.04
C GLU A 184 6.33 -0.22 -18.17
N VAL A 185 6.04 0.98 -18.67
CA VAL A 185 5.43 2.05 -17.85
C VAL A 185 3.92 1.84 -17.75
N VAL A 186 3.49 1.32 -16.60
CA VAL A 186 2.08 1.28 -16.21
C VAL A 186 1.50 2.72 -16.22
N GLY A 187 0.36 2.91 -16.89
CA GLY A 187 -0.35 4.20 -16.92
C GLY A 187 -0.10 5.12 -18.14
N LYS A 188 0.82 4.79 -19.06
CA LYS A 188 0.88 5.46 -20.36
C LYS A 188 -0.12 4.82 -21.33
N HIS A 189 -1.05 5.61 -21.86
CA HIS A 189 -1.98 5.18 -22.90
C HIS A 189 -1.44 5.57 -24.29
N CYS A 190 -1.62 4.69 -25.27
CA CYS A 190 -1.40 5.05 -26.67
C CYS A 190 -2.62 5.79 -27.25
N ASP A 191 -2.51 6.33 -28.47
CA ASP A 191 -3.62 7.00 -29.16
C ASP A 191 -4.83 6.09 -29.41
N ARG A 192 -4.62 4.76 -29.46
CA ARG A 192 -5.69 3.76 -29.59
C ARG A 192 -6.33 3.40 -28.24
N GLY A 193 -5.90 4.02 -27.14
CA GLY A 193 -6.46 3.79 -25.80
C GLY A 193 -5.95 2.53 -25.08
N HIS A 194 -4.97 1.81 -25.65
CA HIS A 194 -4.35 0.67 -24.96
C HIS A 194 -3.57 1.13 -23.74
N ARG A 195 -3.64 0.34 -22.67
CA ARG A 195 -2.98 0.62 -21.40
C ARG A 195 -2.44 -0.67 -20.79
N TRP A 196 -1.30 -0.56 -20.15
CA TRP A 196 -0.74 -1.62 -19.31
C TRP A 196 -1.28 -1.49 -17.89
N MET A 197 -1.58 -2.62 -17.25
CA MET A 197 -2.11 -2.70 -15.90
C MET A 197 -1.36 -3.77 -15.11
N GLY A 198 -1.09 -3.51 -13.84
CA GLY A 198 -0.49 -4.50 -12.96
C GLY A 198 -1.49 -5.59 -12.59
N SER A 199 -1.06 -6.86 -12.61
CA SER A 199 -1.90 -8.01 -12.23
C SER A 199 -2.52 -7.88 -10.85
N LYS A 200 -1.78 -7.32 -9.89
CA LYS A 200 -2.26 -7.04 -8.54
C LYS A 200 -3.47 -6.09 -8.53
N THR A 201 -3.49 -5.08 -9.40
CA THR A 201 -4.63 -4.14 -9.53
C THR A 201 -5.94 -4.87 -9.84
N ILE A 202 -5.88 -5.95 -10.63
CA ILE A 202 -7.06 -6.74 -11.00
C ILE A 202 -7.54 -7.56 -9.80
N SER A 203 -6.62 -8.21 -9.05
CA SER A 203 -7.00 -8.94 -7.84
C SER A 203 -7.58 -8.02 -6.77
N ASP A 204 -6.95 -6.87 -6.53
CA ASP A 204 -7.40 -5.89 -5.54
C ASP A 204 -8.78 -5.33 -5.93
N CYS A 205 -9.04 -5.15 -7.23
CA CYS A 205 -10.37 -4.74 -7.73
C CYS A 205 -11.44 -5.82 -7.54
N VAL A 206 -11.10 -7.11 -7.70
CA VAL A 206 -12.04 -8.21 -7.43
C VAL A 206 -12.47 -8.20 -5.96
N GLU A 207 -11.52 -8.01 -5.04
CA GLU A 207 -11.80 -7.86 -3.61
C GLU A 207 -12.65 -6.61 -3.35
N ALA A 208 -12.30 -5.47 -3.95
CA ALA A 208 -13.07 -4.25 -3.80
C ALA A 208 -14.51 -4.35 -4.31
N LEU A 209 -14.77 -5.09 -5.40
CA LEU A 209 -16.11 -5.36 -5.87
C LEU A 209 -16.90 -6.23 -4.88
N ILE A 210 -16.26 -7.24 -4.28
CA ILE A 210 -16.86 -8.04 -3.20
C ILE A 210 -17.21 -7.15 -2.01
N GLY A 211 -16.31 -6.26 -1.60
CA GLY A 211 -16.57 -5.27 -0.55
C GLY A 211 -17.73 -4.34 -0.89
N ALA A 212 -17.81 -3.85 -2.13
CA ALA A 212 -18.91 -3.01 -2.60
C ALA A 212 -20.27 -3.73 -2.52
N TYR A 213 -20.33 -4.99 -2.94
CA TYR A 213 -21.56 -5.78 -2.86
C TYR A 213 -21.95 -6.08 -1.42
N TYR A 214 -20.98 -6.31 -0.54
CA TYR A 214 -21.22 -6.48 0.89
C TYR A 214 -21.79 -5.21 1.52
N VAL A 215 -21.21 -4.03 1.23
CA VAL A 215 -21.70 -2.73 1.74
C VAL A 215 -23.09 -2.41 1.19
N GLY A 216 -23.35 -2.66 -0.09
CA GLY A 216 -24.60 -2.27 -0.75
C GLY A 216 -25.77 -3.24 -0.53
N GLY A 217 -25.50 -4.55 -0.39
CA GLY A 217 -26.53 -5.59 -0.35
C GLY A 217 -26.30 -6.69 0.68
N GLY A 218 -25.34 -6.52 1.59
CA GLY A 218 -25.02 -7.48 2.64
C GLY A 218 -24.33 -8.74 2.14
N PHE A 219 -24.23 -9.72 3.01
CA PHE A 219 -23.48 -10.96 2.74
C PHE A 219 -24.05 -11.77 1.57
N VAL A 220 -25.39 -11.82 1.44
CA VAL A 220 -26.07 -12.54 0.33
C VAL A 220 -25.70 -11.95 -1.03
N ALA A 221 -25.58 -10.61 -1.14
CA ALA A 221 -25.16 -9.96 -2.38
C ALA A 221 -23.70 -10.27 -2.72
N ALA A 222 -22.82 -10.26 -1.71
CA ALA A 222 -21.41 -10.64 -1.88
C ALA A 222 -21.27 -12.09 -2.38
N LEU A 223 -22.02 -13.05 -1.80
CA LEU A 223 -22.00 -14.45 -2.25
C LEU A 223 -22.46 -14.62 -3.71
N LYS A 224 -23.47 -13.87 -4.14
CA LYS A 224 -23.93 -13.89 -5.54
C LYS A 224 -22.86 -13.34 -6.49
N LEU A 225 -22.19 -12.25 -6.12
CA LEU A 225 -21.06 -11.74 -6.89
C LEU A 225 -19.92 -12.76 -6.95
N MET A 226 -19.57 -13.37 -5.82
CA MET A 226 -18.54 -14.42 -5.76
C MET A 226 -18.88 -15.59 -6.69
N LYS A 227 -20.16 -16.00 -6.73
CA LYS A 227 -20.63 -17.02 -7.67
C LYS A 227 -20.47 -16.58 -9.13
N TRP A 228 -20.82 -15.34 -9.47
CA TRP A 228 -20.61 -14.79 -10.81
C TRP A 228 -19.12 -14.73 -11.19
N LEU A 229 -18.23 -14.37 -10.26
CA LEU A 229 -16.79 -14.40 -10.46
C LEU A 229 -16.23 -15.83 -10.63
N GLY A 230 -16.96 -16.86 -10.19
CA GLY A 230 -16.52 -18.25 -10.21
C GLY A 230 -15.79 -18.71 -8.94
N VAL A 231 -15.92 -17.96 -7.84
CA VAL A 231 -15.40 -18.36 -6.52
C VAL A 231 -16.30 -19.46 -5.95
N LYS A 232 -15.69 -20.56 -5.49
CA LYS A 232 -16.38 -21.67 -4.85
C LYS A 232 -16.64 -21.36 -3.38
N ALA A 233 -17.76 -20.70 -3.08
CA ALA A 233 -18.14 -20.29 -1.73
C ALA A 233 -19.64 -20.54 -1.43
N GLU A 234 -20.18 -21.68 -1.88
CA GLU A 234 -21.60 -22.00 -1.67
C GLU A 234 -21.84 -22.47 -0.22
N LEU A 235 -22.81 -21.83 0.46
CA LEU A 235 -23.19 -22.14 1.83
C LEU A 235 -24.55 -22.82 1.82
N GLU A 236 -24.56 -24.13 2.02
CA GLU A 236 -25.79 -24.92 2.14
C GLU A 236 -26.20 -25.06 3.61
N PRO A 237 -27.45 -24.71 3.98
CA PRO A 237 -27.93 -24.84 5.36
C PRO A 237 -27.83 -26.27 5.92
N SER A 238 -27.98 -27.30 5.09
CA SER A 238 -27.84 -28.71 5.47
C SER A 238 -26.47 -29.03 6.06
N LEU A 239 -25.40 -28.47 5.50
CA LEU A 239 -24.04 -28.72 5.99
C LEU A 239 -23.81 -28.10 7.37
N VAL A 240 -24.51 -27.01 7.68
CA VAL A 240 -24.46 -26.39 9.02
C VAL A 240 -25.15 -27.30 10.03
N GLU A 241 -26.29 -27.89 9.67
CA GLU A 241 -26.98 -28.88 10.50
C GLU A 241 -26.13 -30.14 10.72
N ASP A 242 -25.41 -30.62 9.70
CA ASP A 242 -24.49 -31.74 9.82
C ASP A 242 -23.33 -31.46 10.80
N ALA A 243 -22.78 -30.23 10.76
CA ALA A 243 -21.74 -29.79 11.70
C ALA A 243 -22.28 -29.75 13.15
N ILE A 244 -23.48 -29.19 13.32
CA ILE A 244 -24.24 -29.17 14.58
C ILE A 244 -24.49 -30.58 15.13
N ASN A 245 -24.95 -31.50 14.28
CA ASN A 245 -25.24 -32.88 14.65
C ASN A 245 -23.97 -33.61 15.07
N THR A 246 -22.85 -33.38 14.37
CA THR A 246 -21.55 -33.96 14.70
C THR A 246 -21.08 -33.50 16.09
N ALA A 247 -21.18 -32.20 16.37
CA ALA A 247 -20.79 -31.65 17.66
C ALA A 247 -21.69 -32.13 18.81
N SER A 248 -22.96 -32.40 18.53
CA SER A 248 -23.90 -32.94 19.51
C SER A 248 -23.54 -34.35 20.01
N LEU A 249 -22.72 -35.09 19.25
CA LEU A 249 -22.25 -36.43 19.63
C LEU A 249 -21.04 -36.42 20.57
N TYR A 250 -20.44 -35.26 20.83
CA TYR A 250 -19.29 -35.15 21.73
C TYR A 250 -19.74 -35.37 23.18
N SER A 251 -19.52 -36.60 23.66
CA SER A 251 -20.02 -37.09 24.95
C SER A 251 -18.98 -37.04 26.08
N TYR A 252 -17.93 -36.21 25.96
CA TYR A 252 -16.98 -36.01 27.06
C TYR A 252 -17.47 -34.90 27.99
N THR A 253 -17.77 -35.24 29.24
CA THR A 253 -18.22 -34.28 30.25
C THR A 253 -17.05 -33.73 31.06
N PRO A 254 -16.58 -32.49 30.83
CA PRO A 254 -16.03 -31.71 31.93
C PRO A 254 -17.12 -31.52 32.99
N LYS A 255 -16.75 -31.11 34.20
CA LYS A 255 -17.75 -30.87 35.27
C LYS A 255 -18.76 -29.86 34.72
N ALA A 256 -20.05 -30.18 34.73
CA ALA A 256 -21.10 -29.31 34.15
C ALA A 256 -21.00 -27.84 34.60
N LYS A 257 -20.49 -27.62 35.82
CA LYS A 257 -20.19 -26.32 36.40
C LYS A 257 -19.17 -25.50 35.60
N ASP A 258 -18.13 -26.13 35.05
CA ASP A 258 -17.07 -25.42 34.31
C ASP A 258 -17.61 -24.84 32.99
N ILE A 259 -18.53 -25.57 32.33
CA ILE A 259 -19.23 -25.10 31.13
C ILE A 259 -20.16 -23.95 31.47
N GLU A 260 -20.99 -24.10 32.51
CA GLU A 260 -21.92 -23.06 32.96
C GLU A 260 -21.18 -21.76 33.33
N ASP A 261 -20.05 -21.87 34.03
CA ASP A 261 -19.19 -20.73 34.37
C ASP A 261 -18.62 -20.05 33.13
N LEU A 262 -18.23 -20.81 32.11
CA LEU A 262 -17.75 -20.26 30.84
C LEU A 262 -18.87 -19.55 30.06
N GLU A 263 -20.06 -20.14 30.00
CA GLU A 263 -21.24 -19.51 29.38
C GLU A 263 -21.64 -18.20 30.05
N LEU A 264 -21.57 -18.16 31.39
CA LEU A 264 -21.78 -16.93 32.16
C LEU A 264 -20.73 -15.87 31.86
N LYS A 265 -19.45 -16.24 31.72
CA LYS A 265 -18.37 -15.31 31.36
C LYS A 265 -18.52 -14.75 29.94
N LEU A 266 -18.99 -15.57 29.00
CA LEU A 266 -19.27 -15.17 27.61
C LEU A 266 -20.56 -14.35 27.49
N GLY A 267 -21.52 -14.55 28.41
CA GLY A 267 -22.86 -13.97 28.30
C GLY A 267 -23.71 -14.66 27.24
N TYR A 268 -23.39 -15.91 26.90
CA TYR A 268 -24.06 -16.69 25.84
C TYR A 268 -24.25 -18.14 26.31
N ARG A 269 -25.45 -18.69 26.06
CA ARG A 269 -25.76 -20.09 26.34
C ARG A 269 -25.80 -20.87 25.02
N PHE A 270 -24.88 -21.81 24.86
CA PHE A 270 -24.84 -22.67 23.69
C PHE A 270 -26.04 -23.59 23.67
N SER A 271 -26.64 -23.74 22.49
CA SER A 271 -27.62 -24.79 22.23
C SER A 271 -26.94 -26.15 22.27
N ILE A 272 -25.73 -26.24 21.70
CA ILE A 272 -24.94 -27.46 21.61
C ILE A 272 -23.64 -27.27 22.40
N LYS A 273 -23.58 -27.86 23.60
CA LYS A 273 -22.39 -27.75 24.47
C LYS A 273 -21.14 -28.36 23.83
N GLY A 274 -21.30 -29.35 22.96
CA GLY A 274 -20.20 -29.99 22.25
C GLY A 274 -19.34 -29.03 21.41
N LEU A 275 -19.94 -27.97 20.84
CA LEU A 275 -19.18 -26.94 20.11
C LEU A 275 -18.26 -26.15 21.04
N LEU A 276 -18.75 -25.79 22.22
CA LEU A 276 -17.94 -25.12 23.25
C LEU A 276 -16.85 -26.04 23.79
N LEU A 277 -17.15 -27.34 23.95
CA LEU A 277 -16.16 -28.34 24.34
C LEU A 277 -15.03 -28.45 23.31
N GLU A 278 -15.37 -28.60 22.03
CA GLU A 278 -14.38 -28.63 20.96
C GLU A 278 -13.51 -27.37 20.96
N ALA A 279 -14.11 -26.18 21.15
CA ALA A 279 -13.40 -24.90 21.16
C ALA A 279 -12.37 -24.77 22.28
N ILE A 280 -12.57 -25.41 23.43
CA ILE A 280 -11.66 -25.32 24.59
C ILE A 280 -10.66 -26.49 24.68
N THR A 281 -10.76 -27.50 23.80
CA THR A 281 -9.90 -28.69 23.84
C THR A 281 -8.68 -28.54 22.93
N HIS A 282 -7.49 -28.49 23.52
CA HIS A 282 -6.21 -28.45 22.81
C HIS A 282 -5.84 -29.82 22.21
N ALA A 283 -5.09 -29.84 21.10
CA ALA A 283 -4.69 -31.05 20.39
C ALA A 283 -3.93 -32.08 21.25
N THR A 284 -3.24 -31.66 22.32
CA THR A 284 -2.60 -32.59 23.29
C THR A 284 -3.59 -33.46 24.06
N VAL A 285 -4.88 -33.12 24.09
CA VAL A 285 -5.95 -33.96 24.64
C VAL A 285 -6.41 -35.01 23.61
N GLN A 286 -6.29 -34.69 22.32
CA GLN A 286 -6.72 -35.56 21.21
C GLN A 286 -5.91 -36.86 21.14
N GLU A 287 -4.66 -36.85 21.60
CA GLU A 287 -3.78 -38.04 21.63
C GLU A 287 -4.26 -39.14 22.59
N LEU A 288 -5.26 -38.86 23.44
CA LEU A 288 -5.66 -39.75 24.54
C LEU A 288 -7.10 -40.29 24.48
N ASP A 289 -8.07 -39.66 23.78
CA ASP A 289 -9.41 -40.23 23.52
C ASP A 289 -10.43 -39.32 22.77
N ALA A 290 -10.17 -38.01 22.63
CA ALA A 290 -11.25 -37.06 22.29
C ALA A 290 -11.66 -37.01 20.80
N GLY A 291 -10.79 -37.35 19.84
CA GLY A 291 -11.13 -37.32 18.40
C GLY A 291 -11.43 -35.93 17.78
N TYR A 292 -11.59 -34.88 18.59
CA TYR A 292 -11.82 -33.48 18.19
C TYR A 292 -10.83 -32.51 18.84
N SER A 293 -10.63 -31.33 18.24
CA SER A 293 -9.75 -30.27 18.74
C SER A 293 -10.19 -28.89 18.24
N TYR A 294 -9.79 -27.84 18.95
CA TYR A 294 -10.22 -26.48 18.61
C TYR A 294 -9.72 -25.98 17.25
N GLN A 295 -8.70 -26.61 16.65
CA GLN A 295 -7.96 -26.11 15.48
C GLN A 295 -8.85 -25.85 14.27
N ARG A 296 -9.89 -26.67 14.05
CA ARG A 296 -10.83 -26.44 12.94
C ARG A 296 -11.74 -25.25 13.21
N LEU A 297 -12.16 -25.05 14.46
CA LEU A 297 -12.96 -23.91 14.88
C LEU A 297 -12.13 -22.61 14.90
N GLU A 298 -10.84 -22.68 15.27
CA GLU A 298 -9.87 -21.59 15.15
C GLU A 298 -9.77 -21.11 13.70
N PHE A 299 -9.58 -22.02 12.74
CA PHE A 299 -9.54 -21.69 11.31
C PHE A 299 -10.78 -20.90 10.84
N LEU A 300 -11.96 -21.28 11.33
CA LEU A 300 -13.21 -20.59 11.04
C LEU A 300 -13.27 -19.24 11.76
N GLY A 301 -12.98 -19.25 13.06
CA GLY A 301 -13.00 -18.11 13.96
C GLY A 301 -12.07 -16.96 13.59
N ASP A 302 -10.86 -17.26 13.11
CA ASP A 302 -9.91 -16.28 12.54
C ASP A 302 -10.60 -15.44 11.45
N SER A 303 -11.31 -16.09 10.54
CA SER A 303 -12.02 -15.39 9.47
C SER A 303 -13.25 -14.61 9.95
N VAL A 304 -13.91 -15.06 11.03
CA VAL A 304 -15.07 -14.41 11.64
C VAL A 304 -14.66 -13.13 12.37
N LEU A 305 -13.63 -13.20 13.22
CA LEU A 305 -13.14 -12.02 13.93
C LEU A 305 -12.55 -11.00 12.96
N ASP A 306 -11.87 -11.47 11.90
CA ASP A 306 -11.35 -10.59 10.85
C ASP A 306 -12.45 -9.79 10.14
N ILE A 307 -13.53 -10.45 9.66
CA ILE A 307 -14.66 -9.73 9.01
C ILE A 307 -15.39 -8.80 10.00
N LEU A 308 -15.65 -9.24 11.23
CA LEU A 308 -16.39 -8.44 12.21
C LEU A 308 -15.64 -7.18 12.64
N VAL A 309 -14.35 -7.31 12.95
CA VAL A 309 -13.51 -6.18 13.34
C VAL A 309 -13.28 -5.25 12.15
N THR A 310 -13.01 -5.79 10.96
CA THR A 310 -12.83 -4.98 9.74
C THR A 310 -14.10 -4.21 9.40
N TRP A 311 -15.27 -4.84 9.49
CA TRP A 311 -16.56 -4.19 9.28
C TRP A 311 -16.80 -3.06 10.28
N TYR A 312 -16.56 -3.30 11.56
CA TYR A 312 -16.67 -2.29 12.60
C TYR A 312 -15.74 -1.09 12.35
N LEU A 313 -14.47 -1.35 12.01
CA LEU A 313 -13.50 -0.30 11.71
C LEU A 313 -13.89 0.49 10.45
N TYR A 314 -14.34 -0.21 9.39
CA TYR A 314 -14.80 0.40 8.14
C TYR A 314 -15.97 1.36 8.36
N GLN A 315 -16.94 0.98 9.20
CA GLN A 315 -18.10 1.82 9.52
C GLN A 315 -17.73 3.01 10.41
N LYS A 316 -16.92 2.75 11.45
CA LYS A 316 -16.59 3.75 12.48
C LYS A 316 -15.64 4.83 11.96
N HIS A 317 -14.72 4.47 11.09
CA HIS A 317 -13.67 5.36 10.60
C HIS A 317 -13.81 5.59 9.09
N LYS A 318 -14.62 6.60 8.72
CA LYS A 318 -14.85 6.99 7.33
C LYS A 318 -13.85 8.01 6.77
N ASP A 319 -13.18 8.74 7.66
CA ASP A 319 -12.31 9.88 7.31
C ASP A 319 -10.81 9.58 7.43
N ILE A 320 -10.45 8.32 7.71
CA ILE A 320 -9.04 7.92 7.85
C ILE A 320 -8.49 7.39 6.54
N ASP A 321 -7.16 7.42 6.43
CA ASP A 321 -6.46 6.87 5.29
C ASP A 321 -6.65 5.34 5.22
N PRO A 322 -6.81 4.74 4.01
CA PRO A 322 -6.95 3.30 3.88
C PRO A 322 -5.75 2.52 4.44
N GLY A 323 -4.54 3.09 4.38
CA GLY A 323 -3.36 2.54 5.01
C GLY A 323 -3.48 2.49 6.54
N GLU A 324 -3.94 3.58 7.16
CA GLU A 324 -4.20 3.62 8.61
C GLU A 324 -5.28 2.62 9.02
N LEU A 325 -6.32 2.42 8.19
CA LEU A 325 -7.36 1.41 8.44
C LEU A 325 -6.79 -0.03 8.40
N THR A 326 -5.87 -0.29 7.48
CA THR A 326 -5.16 -1.58 7.39
C THR A 326 -4.28 -1.82 8.62
N ASP A 327 -3.62 -0.78 9.12
CA ASP A 327 -2.82 -0.84 10.34
C ASP A 327 -3.70 -1.04 11.58
N LEU A 328 -4.87 -0.37 11.66
CA LEU A 328 -5.86 -0.59 12.71
C LEU A 328 -6.40 -2.02 12.72
N ARG A 329 -6.70 -2.57 11.53
CA ARG A 329 -7.11 -3.98 11.40
C ARG A 329 -6.03 -4.89 11.96
N SER A 330 -4.79 -4.74 11.48
CA SER A 330 -3.64 -5.56 11.90
C SER A 330 -3.31 -5.42 13.40
N ALA A 331 -3.53 -4.23 13.96
CA ALA A 331 -3.31 -3.98 15.37
C ALA A 331 -4.47 -4.45 16.25
N SER A 332 -5.67 -4.63 15.72
CA SER A 332 -6.85 -5.09 16.45
C SER A 332 -6.98 -6.61 16.40
N VAL A 333 -6.88 -7.18 15.20
CA VAL A 333 -6.93 -8.62 14.91
C VAL A 333 -5.50 -9.15 14.99
N ASN A 334 -5.02 -9.36 16.21
CA ASN A 334 -3.74 -10.00 16.45
C ASN A 334 -3.82 -10.97 17.64
N ASN A 335 -2.95 -11.98 17.60
CA ASN A 335 -2.91 -13.02 18.62
C ASN A 335 -2.65 -12.45 20.02
N ASP A 336 -1.81 -11.43 20.15
CA ASP A 336 -1.46 -10.86 21.44
C ASP A 336 -2.69 -10.21 22.11
N ASN A 337 -3.46 -9.40 21.38
CA ASN A 337 -4.70 -8.79 21.86
C ASN A 337 -5.74 -9.83 22.26
N PHE A 338 -5.90 -10.88 21.46
CA PHE A 338 -6.82 -11.96 21.79
C PHE A 338 -6.37 -12.69 23.06
N ALA A 339 -5.07 -12.94 23.23
CA ALA A 339 -4.54 -13.51 24.45
C ALA A 339 -4.76 -12.58 25.66
N TYR A 340 -4.57 -11.27 25.53
CA TYR A 340 -4.90 -10.30 26.59
C TYR A 340 -6.39 -10.30 26.93
N ALA A 341 -7.27 -10.37 25.93
CA ALA A 341 -8.71 -10.47 26.13
C ALA A 341 -9.10 -11.77 26.86
N ALA A 342 -8.49 -12.89 26.48
CA ALA A 342 -8.68 -14.19 27.13
C ALA A 342 -8.24 -14.18 28.60
N VAL A 343 -7.11 -13.54 28.92
CA VAL A 343 -6.65 -13.40 30.30
C VAL A 343 -7.56 -12.46 31.09
N ARG A 344 -7.91 -11.29 30.55
CA ARG A 344 -8.77 -10.30 31.21
C ARG A 344 -10.14 -10.86 31.59
N ARG A 345 -10.69 -11.76 30.78
CA ARG A 345 -11.98 -12.41 31.02
C ARG A 345 -11.87 -13.76 31.72
N ASN A 346 -10.67 -14.15 32.16
CA ASN A 346 -10.38 -15.44 32.79
C ASN A 346 -10.91 -16.62 31.96
N LEU A 347 -10.69 -16.60 30.64
CA LEU A 347 -11.04 -17.71 29.73
C LEU A 347 -9.94 -18.78 29.72
N HIS A 348 -8.68 -18.38 29.91
CA HIS A 348 -7.51 -19.27 29.93
C HIS A 348 -7.63 -20.44 30.93
N VAL A 349 -8.35 -20.26 32.05
CA VAL A 349 -8.57 -21.30 33.07
C VAL A 349 -9.43 -22.48 32.59
N HIS A 350 -10.17 -22.27 31.50
CA HIS A 350 -11.10 -23.24 30.94
C HIS A 350 -10.48 -24.02 29.77
N LEU A 351 -9.26 -23.69 29.36
CA LEU A 351 -8.52 -24.39 28.31
C LEU A 351 -8.12 -25.79 28.81
N GLN A 352 -8.48 -26.82 28.05
CA GLN A 352 -8.12 -28.20 28.36
C GLN A 352 -6.85 -28.60 27.61
N HIS A 353 -5.78 -28.91 28.36
CA HIS A 353 -4.52 -29.40 27.80
C HIS A 353 -3.78 -30.32 28.78
N HIS A 354 -2.89 -31.18 28.25
CA HIS A 354 -2.03 -32.07 29.06
C HIS A 354 -0.54 -31.67 29.05
N SER A 355 -0.20 -30.48 28.55
CA SER A 355 1.20 -30.01 28.49
C SER A 355 1.57 -29.14 29.70
N GLY A 356 2.52 -29.59 30.50
CA GLY A 356 3.07 -28.80 31.61
C GLY A 356 3.93 -27.60 31.15
N TYR A 357 4.51 -27.67 29.94
CA TYR A 357 5.22 -26.55 29.34
C TYR A 357 4.24 -25.41 29.01
N LEU A 358 3.12 -25.73 28.38
CA LEU A 358 2.08 -24.75 28.03
C LEU A 358 1.50 -24.11 29.30
N GLU A 359 1.24 -24.90 30.34
CA GLU A 359 0.80 -24.38 31.65
C GLU A 359 1.77 -23.33 32.21
N SER A 360 3.07 -23.61 32.12
CA SER A 360 4.11 -22.70 32.61
C SER A 360 4.15 -21.39 31.82
N GLU A 361 4.00 -21.44 30.49
CA GLU A 361 3.96 -20.27 29.63
C GLU A 361 2.72 -19.40 29.88
N ILE A 362 1.54 -20.04 29.99
CA ILE A 362 0.28 -19.35 30.32
C ILE A 362 0.40 -18.70 31.70
N SER A 363 0.88 -19.42 32.71
CA SER A 363 1.07 -18.89 34.06
C SER A 363 2.02 -17.69 34.11
N LEU A 364 3.13 -17.73 33.36
CA LEU A 364 4.06 -16.60 33.26
C LEU A 364 3.40 -15.39 32.58
N PHE A 365 2.64 -15.63 31.51
CA PHE A 365 1.92 -14.58 30.79
C PHE A 365 0.86 -13.93 31.69
N VAL A 366 0.00 -14.72 32.36
CA VAL A 366 -1.03 -14.23 33.28
C VAL A 366 -0.44 -13.38 34.41
N LYS A 367 0.70 -13.79 34.98
CA LYS A 367 1.44 -13.00 35.98
C LYS A 367 1.95 -11.67 35.39
N SER A 368 2.42 -11.67 34.16
CA SER A 368 2.87 -10.44 33.49
C SER A 368 1.72 -9.47 33.21
N VAL A 369 0.56 -9.96 32.75
CA VAL A 369 -0.64 -9.12 32.52
C VAL A 369 -1.15 -8.51 33.84
N SER A 370 -1.08 -9.26 34.94
CA SER A 370 -1.51 -8.78 36.26
C SER A 370 -0.57 -7.71 36.83
N ASN A 371 0.72 -7.75 36.49
CA ASN A 371 1.75 -6.86 37.04
C ASN A 371 2.03 -5.62 36.18
N SER A 372 1.73 -5.64 34.89
CA SER A 372 1.97 -4.51 33.98
C SER A 372 0.74 -4.18 33.16
N CYS A 373 0.27 -2.93 33.26
CA CYS A 373 -0.84 -2.40 32.46
C CYS A 373 -0.40 -2.03 31.01
N SER A 374 0.84 -2.36 30.63
CA SER A 374 1.49 -1.95 29.38
C SER A 374 1.77 -3.14 28.46
N LEU A 375 1.33 -3.02 27.20
CA LEU A 375 1.35 -4.01 26.12
C LEU A 375 2.76 -4.40 25.59
N GLN A 376 3.84 -3.90 26.18
CA GLN A 376 5.19 -4.01 25.60
C GLN A 376 6.07 -5.04 26.33
N GLY A 377 6.38 -6.15 25.66
CA GLY A 377 7.62 -6.90 25.92
C GLY A 377 7.55 -8.41 25.81
N ASN A 378 6.44 -9.04 26.19
CA ASN A 378 6.31 -10.50 26.20
C ASN A 378 5.35 -10.98 25.11
N LYS A 379 5.86 -11.84 24.22
CA LYS A 379 5.05 -12.50 23.19
C LYS A 379 4.02 -13.40 23.86
N ALA A 380 2.75 -13.24 23.53
CA ALA A 380 1.70 -14.05 24.15
C ALA A 380 1.76 -15.51 23.65
N PRO A 381 1.39 -16.49 24.49
CA PRO A 381 1.16 -17.86 24.04
C PRO A 381 0.09 -17.87 22.94
N LYS A 382 0.39 -18.48 21.79
CA LYS A 382 -0.54 -18.54 20.63
C LYS A 382 -1.89 -19.16 20.98
N VAL A 383 -1.84 -20.24 21.78
CA VAL A 383 -3.02 -21.00 22.20
C VAL A 383 -4.12 -20.13 22.84
N LEU A 384 -3.76 -19.01 23.49
CA LEU A 384 -4.75 -18.12 24.09
C LEU A 384 -5.49 -17.27 23.05
N GLY A 385 -4.85 -16.90 21.94
CA GLY A 385 -5.51 -16.27 20.81
C GLY A 385 -6.36 -17.27 20.06
N ASP A 386 -5.79 -18.45 19.77
CA ASP A 386 -6.49 -19.55 19.10
C ASP A 386 -7.78 -19.96 19.85
N LEU A 387 -7.77 -19.91 21.19
CA LEU A 387 -8.93 -20.16 22.06
C LEU A 387 -10.06 -19.13 21.84
N VAL A 388 -9.73 -17.85 21.68
CA VAL A 388 -10.74 -16.81 21.45
C VAL A 388 -11.34 -16.98 20.06
N GLU A 389 -10.52 -17.27 19.07
CA GLU A 389 -10.93 -17.56 17.70
C GLU A 389 -11.81 -18.82 17.65
N SER A 390 -11.40 -19.92 18.27
CA SER A 390 -12.17 -21.16 18.29
C SER A 390 -13.55 -20.99 18.94
N ILE A 391 -13.67 -20.22 20.02
CA ILE A 391 -14.96 -19.88 20.63
C ILE A 391 -15.81 -19.06 19.65
N ALA A 392 -15.22 -18.12 18.90
CA ALA A 392 -15.94 -17.35 17.89
C ALA A 392 -16.48 -18.25 16.77
N GLY A 393 -15.67 -19.21 16.31
CA GLY A 393 -16.08 -20.23 15.36
C GLY A 393 -17.22 -21.11 15.90
N ALA A 394 -17.16 -21.51 17.17
CA ALA A 394 -18.20 -22.30 17.81
C ALA A 394 -19.53 -21.55 17.90
N VAL A 395 -19.51 -20.29 18.34
CA VAL A 395 -20.71 -19.44 18.42
C VAL A 395 -21.31 -19.23 17.03
N LEU A 396 -20.49 -19.04 15.99
CA LEU A 396 -20.97 -18.90 14.62
C LEU A 396 -21.77 -20.13 14.16
N ILE A 397 -21.27 -21.34 14.43
CA ILE A 397 -21.97 -22.57 14.04
C ILE A 397 -23.25 -22.76 14.88
N ASP A 398 -23.20 -22.50 16.18
CA ASP A 398 -24.37 -22.61 17.08
C ASP A 398 -25.49 -21.64 16.69
N THR A 399 -25.14 -20.43 16.22
CA THR A 399 -26.07 -19.39 15.76
C THR A 399 -26.50 -19.55 14.29
N LYS A 400 -26.08 -20.62 13.60
CA LYS A 400 -26.37 -20.87 12.18
C LYS A 400 -25.87 -19.77 11.24
N LEU A 401 -24.62 -19.34 11.43
CA LEU A 401 -23.91 -18.33 10.64
C LEU A 401 -24.41 -16.88 10.83
N ASP A 402 -24.98 -16.56 11.99
CA ASP A 402 -25.38 -15.19 12.33
C ASP A 402 -24.20 -14.37 12.87
N LEU A 403 -23.63 -13.52 12.02
CA LEU A 403 -22.52 -12.64 12.38
C LEU A 403 -22.92 -11.55 13.39
N ASP A 404 -24.17 -11.10 13.39
CA ASP A 404 -24.61 -10.01 14.29
C ASP A 404 -24.68 -10.50 15.74
N GLU A 405 -25.16 -11.74 15.96
CA GLU A 405 -25.14 -12.37 17.28
C GLU A 405 -23.71 -12.61 17.79
N VAL A 406 -22.82 -13.11 16.94
CA VAL A 406 -21.39 -13.27 17.29
C VAL A 406 -20.80 -11.92 17.71
N TRP A 407 -21.09 -10.84 16.98
CA TRP A 407 -20.56 -9.51 17.30
C TRP A 407 -21.10 -8.96 18.62
N LYS A 408 -22.37 -9.20 18.95
CA LYS A 408 -22.96 -8.80 20.25
C LYS A 408 -22.19 -9.42 21.42
N ILE A 409 -21.75 -10.66 21.28
CA ILE A 409 -20.99 -11.40 22.30
C ILE A 409 -19.52 -10.95 22.34
N PHE A 410 -18.88 -10.82 21.19
CA PHE A 410 -17.44 -10.57 21.11
C PHE A 410 -17.05 -9.10 21.27
N LYS A 411 -17.90 -8.15 20.90
CA LYS A 411 -17.60 -6.72 21.06
C LYS A 411 -17.28 -6.33 22.52
N PRO A 412 -18.05 -6.76 23.54
CA PRO A 412 -17.68 -6.56 24.95
C PRO A 412 -16.42 -7.31 25.40
N LEU A 413 -16.13 -8.48 24.81
CA LEU A 413 -14.95 -9.29 25.14
C LEU A 413 -13.66 -8.64 24.61
N LEU A 414 -13.70 -8.10 23.39
CA LEU A 414 -12.58 -7.46 22.71
C LEU A 414 -12.40 -5.98 23.11
N SER A 415 -13.30 -5.42 23.91
CA SER A 415 -13.22 -4.02 24.34
C SER A 415 -12.14 -3.81 25.41
N PRO A 416 -11.27 -2.78 25.29
CA PRO A 416 -11.28 -1.72 24.27
C PRO A 416 -10.61 -2.14 22.95
N ILE A 417 -11.31 -1.94 21.84
CA ILE A 417 -10.76 -2.10 20.49
C ILE A 417 -9.78 -0.94 20.21
N VAL A 418 -8.68 -1.22 19.52
CA VAL A 418 -7.64 -0.23 19.18
C VAL A 418 -8.27 0.94 18.42
N THR A 419 -8.00 2.16 18.88
CA THR A 419 -8.42 3.40 18.24
C THR A 419 -7.25 4.05 17.51
N PRO A 420 -7.50 4.90 16.49
CA PRO A 420 -6.44 5.63 15.78
C PRO A 420 -5.46 6.35 16.72
N ASP A 421 -5.96 6.91 17.82
CA ASP A 421 -5.15 7.66 18.79
C ASP A 421 -4.18 6.77 19.59
N LYS A 422 -4.50 5.48 19.74
CA LYS A 422 -3.71 4.49 20.51
C LYS A 422 -2.93 3.53 19.61
N LEU A 423 -3.11 3.62 18.29
CA LEU A 423 -2.43 2.75 17.34
C LEU A 423 -0.92 3.02 17.36
N GLU A 424 -0.11 2.06 17.76
CA GLU A 424 1.34 2.09 17.55
C GLU A 424 1.63 1.54 16.14
N LEU A 425 2.27 2.34 15.29
CA LEU A 425 2.57 1.93 13.93
C LEU A 425 3.78 0.97 13.93
N PRO A 426 3.84 -0.01 13.03
CA PRO A 426 5.03 -0.83 12.85
C PRO A 426 6.26 0.06 12.56
N PRO A 427 7.46 -0.24 13.12
CA PRO A 427 8.61 0.66 13.05
C PRO A 427 9.03 1.05 11.62
N LEU A 428 8.91 0.12 10.67
CA LEU A 428 9.22 0.40 9.27
C LEU A 428 8.19 1.34 8.63
N ARG A 429 6.90 1.17 8.96
CA ARG A 429 5.82 2.01 8.44
C ARG A 429 5.95 3.44 8.97
N GLU A 430 6.19 3.57 10.27
CA GLU A 430 6.44 4.85 10.92
C GLU A 430 7.65 5.57 10.31
N LEU A 431 8.73 4.84 10.04
CA LEU A 431 9.91 5.40 9.38
C LEU A 431 9.58 5.91 7.97
N ILE A 432 8.84 5.14 7.17
CA ILE A 432 8.45 5.53 5.81
C ILE A 432 7.59 6.79 5.83
N GLU A 433 6.56 6.84 6.66
CA GLU A 433 5.68 8.02 6.76
C GLU A 433 6.44 9.27 7.23
N LEU A 434 7.36 9.11 8.19
CA LEU A 434 8.22 10.19 8.64
C LEU A 434 9.11 10.68 7.48
N CYS A 435 9.73 9.77 6.74
CA CYS A 435 10.58 10.11 5.59
C CYS A 435 9.79 10.82 4.49
N ASP A 436 8.61 10.32 4.14
CA ASP A 436 7.74 10.90 3.11
C ASP A 436 7.25 12.29 3.53
N SER A 437 6.91 12.47 4.81
CA SER A 437 6.49 13.77 5.34
C SER A 437 7.60 14.84 5.32
N LEU A 438 8.86 14.41 5.43
CA LEU A 438 10.04 15.27 5.44
C LEU A 438 10.72 15.36 4.07
N GLY A 439 10.32 14.52 3.11
CA GLY A 439 10.93 14.42 1.78
C GLY A 439 12.33 13.78 1.79
N TYR A 440 12.61 12.88 2.74
CA TYR A 440 13.88 12.17 2.81
C TYR A 440 13.87 10.89 1.98
N PHE A 441 14.98 10.63 1.28
CA PHE A 441 15.15 9.42 0.49
C PHE A 441 15.78 8.33 1.36
N TRP A 442 15.25 7.12 1.25
CA TRP A 442 15.80 5.93 1.89
C TRP A 442 16.04 4.82 0.87
N LYS A 443 16.97 3.92 1.18
CA LYS A 443 17.28 2.72 0.39
C LYS A 443 17.38 1.52 1.31
N GLU A 444 16.92 0.38 0.83
CA GLU A 444 17.05 -0.89 1.52
C GLU A 444 18.00 -1.85 0.81
N HIS A 445 18.72 -2.62 1.62
CA HIS A 445 19.49 -3.76 1.16
C HIS A 445 19.28 -4.93 2.13
N CYS A 446 18.85 -6.08 1.63
CA CYS A 446 18.61 -7.27 2.46
C CYS A 446 19.48 -8.42 1.95
N VAL A 447 20.18 -9.07 2.87
CA VAL A 447 21.02 -10.24 2.59
C VAL A 447 20.58 -11.39 3.48
N VAL A 448 20.33 -12.55 2.88
CA VAL A 448 20.02 -13.78 3.61
C VAL A 448 21.34 -14.48 3.95
N LYS A 449 21.60 -14.69 5.24
CA LYS A 449 22.75 -15.43 5.75
C LYS A 449 22.27 -16.66 6.52
N GLY A 450 22.17 -17.80 5.83
CA GLY A 450 21.61 -19.04 6.38
C GLY A 450 20.14 -18.86 6.79
N ASP A 451 19.79 -19.25 8.02
CA ASP A 451 18.44 -19.12 8.60
C ASP A 451 18.11 -17.72 9.12
N THR A 452 19.05 -16.78 9.01
CA THR A 452 18.87 -15.39 9.46
C THR A 452 18.96 -14.41 8.31
N VAL A 453 18.09 -13.42 8.32
CA VAL A 453 18.07 -12.32 7.35
C VAL A 453 18.65 -11.09 8.02
N ASN A 454 19.63 -10.46 7.36
CA ASN A 454 20.13 -9.14 7.74
C ASN A 454 19.57 -8.09 6.79
N ALA A 455 18.96 -7.05 7.34
CA ALA A 455 18.46 -5.90 6.60
C ALA A 455 19.27 -4.66 6.98
N GLU A 456 19.81 -3.98 5.98
CA GLU A 456 20.46 -2.68 6.10
C GLU A 456 19.52 -1.61 5.49
N LEU A 457 19.21 -0.59 6.28
CA LEU A 457 18.44 0.57 5.85
C LEU A 457 19.34 1.80 5.85
N ARG A 458 19.38 2.51 4.73
CA ARG A 458 20.15 3.74 4.53
C ARG A 458 19.20 4.90 4.33
N LEU A 459 19.27 5.91 5.18
CA LEU A 459 18.45 7.12 5.15
C LEU A 459 19.34 8.34 4.89
N GLN A 460 19.09 9.03 3.78
CA GLN A 460 19.83 10.24 3.41
C GLN A 460 19.10 11.48 3.95
N LEU A 461 19.71 12.11 4.96
CA LEU A 461 19.35 13.45 5.42
C LEU A 461 20.05 14.50 4.56
N LYS A 462 19.72 15.78 4.76
CA LYS A 462 20.34 16.91 4.02
C LYS A 462 21.86 16.94 4.18
N ASP A 463 22.34 16.68 5.40
CA ASP A 463 23.76 16.82 5.75
C ASP A 463 24.43 15.50 6.17
N ASP A 464 23.67 14.41 6.32
CA ASP A 464 24.14 13.14 6.89
C ASP A 464 23.50 11.90 6.26
N LEU A 465 24.26 10.81 6.13
CA LEU A 465 23.74 9.49 5.78
C LEU A 465 23.62 8.63 7.05
N LEU A 466 22.40 8.32 7.48
CA LEU A 466 22.14 7.39 8.58
C LEU A 466 22.02 5.97 8.03
N VAL A 467 22.75 5.03 8.64
CA VAL A 467 22.67 3.61 8.30
C VAL A 467 22.37 2.83 9.56
N ALA A 468 21.43 1.88 9.48
CA ALA A 468 21.23 0.91 10.55
C ALA A 468 20.99 -0.48 9.98
N GLU A 469 21.46 -1.47 10.74
CA GLU A 469 21.30 -2.88 10.43
C GLU A 469 20.41 -3.56 11.48
N GLY A 470 19.56 -4.47 11.02
CA GLY A 470 18.71 -5.33 11.83
C GLY A 470 18.79 -6.77 11.37
N SER A 471 18.68 -7.71 12.31
CA SER A 471 18.71 -9.15 12.02
C SER A 471 17.41 -9.80 12.49
N GLY A 472 16.93 -10.80 11.74
CA GLY A 472 15.70 -11.49 12.08
C GLY A 472 15.50 -12.77 11.30
N GLN A 473 14.58 -13.62 11.77
CA GLN A 473 14.20 -14.87 11.08
C GLN A 473 13.48 -14.60 9.76
N THR A 474 12.79 -13.47 9.64
CA THR A 474 12.09 -13.06 8.42
C THR A 474 12.61 -11.71 7.92
N ARG A 475 12.48 -11.46 6.62
CA ARG A 475 12.77 -10.15 6.02
C ARG A 475 12.03 -9.02 6.72
N LYS A 476 10.77 -9.25 7.11
CA LYS A 476 9.95 -8.26 7.84
C LYS A 476 10.54 -7.91 9.21
N ASN A 477 10.91 -8.92 10.00
CA ASN A 477 11.46 -8.70 11.35
C ASN A 477 12.83 -8.00 11.30
N ALA A 478 13.70 -8.42 10.37
CA ALA A 478 15.01 -7.78 10.17
C ALA A 478 14.86 -6.29 9.82
N LYS A 479 13.96 -5.97 8.88
CA LYS A 479 13.65 -4.58 8.50
C LYS A 479 13.04 -3.78 9.65
N ALA A 480 12.13 -4.37 10.42
CA ALA A 480 11.51 -3.71 11.57
C ALA A 480 12.55 -3.32 12.64
N GLN A 481 13.52 -4.20 12.92
CA GLN A 481 14.60 -3.88 13.85
C GLN A 481 15.54 -2.79 13.33
N ALA A 482 15.92 -2.85 12.05
CA ALA A 482 16.73 -1.81 11.42
C ALA A 482 16.01 -0.45 11.47
N ALA A 483 14.71 -0.43 11.17
CA ALA A 483 13.89 0.77 11.21
C ALA A 483 13.77 1.33 12.64
N LEU A 484 13.58 0.49 13.65
CA LEU A 484 13.52 0.91 15.05
C LEU A 484 14.82 1.57 15.52
N LYS A 485 15.98 1.05 15.07
CA LYS A 485 17.28 1.70 15.33
C LYS A 485 17.40 3.05 14.61
N LEU A 486 16.94 3.16 13.37
CA LEU A 486 16.93 4.43 12.64
C LEU A 486 16.01 5.46 13.29
N LEU A 487 14.80 5.07 13.70
CA LEU A 487 13.87 5.94 14.42
C LEU A 487 14.50 6.48 15.70
N LYS A 488 15.14 5.62 16.51
CA LYS A 488 15.90 6.06 17.70
C LYS A 488 17.04 7.03 17.36
N ASN A 489 17.73 6.83 16.23
CA ASN A 489 18.78 7.74 15.78
C ASN A 489 18.22 9.09 15.30
N LEU A 490 17.04 9.09 14.68
CA LEU A 490 16.33 10.31 14.29
C LEU A 490 15.83 11.08 15.51
N GLU A 491 15.27 10.38 16.51
CA GLU A 491 14.87 10.96 17.78
C GLU A 491 16.05 11.64 18.51
N LYS A 492 17.23 10.98 18.53
CA LYS A 492 18.47 11.58 19.06
C LYS A 492 18.89 12.85 18.33
N LYS A 493 18.55 13.00 17.05
CA LYS A 493 18.79 14.21 16.25
C LYS A 493 17.65 15.24 16.34
N GLY A 494 16.66 15.02 17.21
CA GLY A 494 15.53 15.92 17.41
C GLY A 494 14.43 15.81 16.35
N ILE A 495 14.49 14.79 15.48
CA ILE A 495 13.48 14.51 14.45
C ILE A 495 12.57 13.42 15.02
N SER A 496 11.38 13.81 15.52
CA SER A 496 10.41 12.88 16.10
C SER A 496 9.02 13.11 15.50
N SER A 497 8.28 12.01 15.30
CA SER A 497 6.86 12.04 14.98
C SER A 497 6.07 12.39 16.25
N LYS A 498 5.57 13.62 16.39
CA LYS A 498 4.70 13.96 17.53
C LYS A 498 3.34 13.24 17.40
N LYS A 499 3.12 12.22 18.24
CA LYS A 499 1.79 11.96 18.83
C LYS A 499 1.67 12.84 20.08
N LYS A 500 0.62 13.65 20.17
CA LYS A 500 0.29 14.37 21.41
C LYS A 500 0.03 13.33 22.51
N LYS A 501 0.93 13.20 23.49
CA LYS A 501 0.54 12.85 24.86
C LYS A 501 -0.02 14.12 25.48
N GLU A 502 -1.33 14.32 25.41
CA GLU A 502 -2.00 15.20 26.39
C GLU A 502 -2.19 14.36 27.65
N GLU A 503 -1.41 14.66 28.68
CA GLU A 503 -1.66 14.21 30.04
C GLU A 503 -2.98 14.83 30.50
N ALA A 504 -4.07 14.06 30.42
CA ALA A 504 -5.32 14.44 31.05
C ALA A 504 -5.16 14.23 32.56
N SER A 505 -4.95 15.33 33.27
CA SER A 505 -5.20 15.42 34.70
C SER A 505 -6.68 15.11 34.96
N PHE A 506 -6.89 14.20 35.90
CA PHE A 506 -8.19 13.86 36.48
C PHE A 506 -8.92 15.14 36.93
N VAL A 507 -10.13 15.34 36.42
CA VAL A 507 -11.20 16.02 37.15
C VAL A 507 -12.50 15.27 36.88
N ASP A 508 -13.00 14.58 37.91
CA ASP A 508 -14.34 14.02 37.99
C ASP A 508 -15.40 15.11 37.86
N VAL A 509 -16.52 14.82 37.18
CA VAL A 509 -17.92 15.10 37.60
C VAL A 509 -18.87 14.30 36.66
N PRO A 510 -20.04 13.80 37.14
CA PRO A 510 -20.67 12.59 36.62
C PRO A 510 -22.02 12.78 35.90
N GLN A 511 -22.56 11.64 35.45
CA GLN A 511 -23.97 11.26 35.23
C GLN A 511 -24.62 11.46 33.85
N SER A 512 -25.16 10.30 33.41
CA SER A 512 -26.42 10.06 32.71
C SER A 512 -26.65 10.68 31.33
N LEU A 513 -26.87 9.81 30.35
CA LEU A 513 -28.09 9.78 29.55
C LEU A 513 -28.17 8.45 28.80
N ASP A 514 -29.17 7.65 29.18
CA ASP A 514 -29.71 6.54 28.39
C ASP A 514 -30.16 7.04 27.02
N PHE A 515 -30.08 6.21 25.98
CA PHE A 515 -31.18 6.06 25.02
C PHE A 515 -31.04 4.77 24.22
N ASP A 516 -32.14 4.02 24.24
CA ASP A 516 -32.47 2.83 23.47
C ASP A 516 -32.37 3.03 21.95
N GLY A 517 -32.29 1.92 21.25
CA GLY A 517 -32.25 1.86 19.79
C GLY A 517 -33.59 2.18 19.13
N ASP A 518 -33.50 2.55 17.85
CA ASP A 518 -34.40 2.01 16.83
C ASP A 518 -33.87 2.23 15.42
N ILE A 519 -34.09 1.21 14.61
CA ILE A 519 -33.85 1.15 13.17
C ILE A 519 -34.99 1.88 12.46
N CYS A 520 -34.69 2.86 11.60
CA CYS A 520 -35.45 2.99 10.36
C CYS A 520 -34.75 3.80 9.26
N ILE A 521 -34.85 3.22 8.06
CA ILE A 521 -34.50 3.75 6.75
C ILE A 521 -35.52 4.81 6.36
N GLN A 522 -35.09 6.04 6.05
CA GLN A 522 -35.74 6.86 5.02
C GLN A 522 -34.72 7.76 4.31
N ALA A 523 -34.75 7.68 2.98
CA ALA A 523 -34.08 8.59 2.07
C ALA A 523 -34.79 9.95 2.04
N ASN A 524 -34.02 11.04 2.06
CA ASN A 524 -34.19 12.18 1.14
C ASN A 524 -33.05 13.21 1.29
N THR A 525 -32.38 13.44 0.16
CA THR A 525 -31.93 14.73 -0.39
C THR A 525 -31.95 15.96 0.52
N SER A 526 -30.75 16.39 0.95
CA SER A 526 -30.28 17.78 0.82
C SER A 526 -28.80 17.86 1.20
N CYS A 527 -27.97 18.39 0.30
CA CYS A 527 -26.56 18.69 0.55
C CYS A 527 -26.40 19.73 1.67
N PRO A 528 -25.43 19.52 2.58
CA PRO A 528 -24.73 20.62 3.23
C PRO A 528 -23.28 20.69 2.76
N ASP A 529 -22.85 21.92 2.46
CA ASP A 529 -21.48 22.30 2.10
C ASP A 529 -20.42 21.70 3.05
N MET A 530 -19.67 20.70 2.55
CA MET A 530 -18.46 20.23 3.21
C MET A 530 -17.28 21.10 2.78
N ALA A 531 -17.00 22.13 3.57
CA ALA A 531 -15.71 22.81 3.57
C ALA A 531 -14.61 21.82 3.97
N SER A 532 -13.83 21.37 2.97
CA SER A 532 -12.66 20.51 3.13
C SER A 532 -11.59 21.16 4.02
N ARG A 533 -11.66 20.96 5.34
CA ARG A 533 -10.55 21.23 6.25
C ARG A 533 -9.56 20.06 6.19
N LYS A 534 -8.70 20.05 5.17
CA LYS A 534 -7.42 19.31 5.25
C LYS A 534 -6.63 19.88 6.44
N LYS A 535 -6.62 19.19 7.58
CA LYS A 535 -5.66 19.46 8.66
C LYS A 535 -4.26 19.12 8.12
N ARG A 536 -3.60 20.11 7.51
CA ARG A 536 -2.14 20.05 7.32
C ARG A 536 -1.50 19.99 8.71
N LYS A 537 -0.84 18.86 9.04
CA LYS A 537 0.09 18.79 10.17
C LYS A 537 1.17 19.85 9.91
N LYS A 538 1.17 20.93 10.70
CA LYS A 538 2.25 21.93 10.68
C LYS A 538 3.44 21.37 11.45
N VAL A 539 4.54 21.15 10.75
CA VAL A 539 5.85 20.87 11.36
C VAL A 539 6.47 22.21 11.75
N TYR A 540 6.89 22.35 12.99
CA TYR A 540 7.63 23.51 13.49
C TYR A 540 9.10 23.11 13.69
N LEU A 541 10.01 23.81 13.03
CA LEU A 541 11.45 23.78 13.32
C LEU A 541 11.70 24.73 14.51
N ASN A 542 12.14 24.20 15.65
CA ASN A 542 12.59 25.04 16.76
C ASN A 542 14.05 25.42 16.53
N LEU A 543 14.30 26.61 16.00
CA LEU A 543 15.61 27.27 16.05
C LEU A 543 15.51 28.40 17.09
N LYS A 544 16.40 28.37 18.09
CA LYS A 544 16.57 29.48 19.05
C LYS A 544 17.23 30.67 18.34
N PRO A 545 16.80 31.93 18.58
CA PRO A 545 17.47 33.10 18.03
C PRO A 545 18.57 33.58 18.98
N ASP A 546 19.80 33.70 18.48
CA ASP A 546 20.87 34.43 19.15
C ASP A 546 20.84 35.93 18.76
N GLU A 547 21.16 36.75 19.75
CA GLU A 547 21.08 38.22 19.77
C GLU A 547 22.12 38.89 18.85
N ALA A 548 21.72 39.98 18.17
CA ALA A 548 22.65 40.95 17.61
C ALA A 548 22.14 42.39 17.83
N GLN A 549 23.01 43.24 18.37
CA GLN A 549 22.84 44.66 18.66
C GLN A 549 23.44 45.55 17.52
N PRO A 550 23.23 46.89 17.49
CA PRO A 550 22.68 47.58 16.29
C PRO A 550 23.65 48.55 15.54
N VAL A 551 23.36 48.75 14.22
CA VAL A 551 23.55 49.90 13.25
C VAL A 551 24.80 50.83 13.30
N PRO A 552 25.27 51.48 12.19
CA PRO A 552 24.47 52.30 11.27
C PRO A 552 24.78 52.26 9.75
N SER A 553 23.83 52.89 9.06
CA SER A 553 23.68 53.25 7.65
C SER A 553 24.89 53.85 6.94
N ASP A 554 25.02 53.55 5.64
CA ASP A 554 25.08 54.61 4.63
C ASP A 554 24.67 54.10 3.23
N CYS A 555 24.04 55.00 2.49
CA CYS A 555 23.38 54.79 1.22
C CYS A 555 24.23 55.39 0.09
N SER A 556 24.67 54.59 -0.89
CA SER A 556 24.98 55.10 -2.23
C SER A 556 25.09 53.99 -3.28
N THR A 557 24.27 54.14 -4.31
CA THR A 557 24.33 53.58 -5.66
C THR A 557 25.70 53.21 -6.20
N SER A 558 25.86 51.95 -6.64
CA SER A 558 26.43 51.59 -7.94
C SER A 558 26.15 50.12 -8.24
N ALA A 559 25.34 49.85 -9.27
CA ALA A 559 25.27 48.53 -9.87
C ALA A 559 26.59 48.23 -10.57
N SER A 560 27.44 47.41 -9.94
CA SER A 560 28.57 46.76 -10.58
C SER A 560 28.32 45.25 -10.58
N TYR A 561 28.09 44.70 -11.76
CA TYR A 561 28.23 43.28 -12.00
C TYR A 561 29.70 42.92 -11.77
N THR A 562 30.00 42.19 -10.70
CA THR A 562 31.33 41.63 -10.45
C THR A 562 31.30 40.11 -10.58
N ASN A 563 31.98 39.65 -11.64
CA ASN A 563 32.66 38.37 -11.85
C ASN A 563 32.23 37.17 -10.99
N LYS A 564 31.58 36.18 -11.63
CA LYS A 564 31.61 34.79 -11.17
C LYS A 564 33.05 34.30 -11.29
N ASP A 565 33.68 33.92 -10.17
CA ASP A 565 35.00 33.27 -10.15
C ASP A 565 34.99 32.02 -11.06
N ILE A 566 35.79 32.04 -12.12
CA ILE A 566 35.97 30.88 -13.01
C ILE A 566 36.75 29.81 -12.24
N GLN A 567 36.18 28.60 -12.09
CA GLN A 567 36.88 27.51 -11.40
C GLN A 567 38.04 27.00 -12.24
N VAL A 568 39.25 27.04 -11.67
CA VAL A 568 40.45 26.44 -12.27
C VAL A 568 40.54 24.96 -11.88
N ILE A 569 40.65 24.09 -12.88
CA ILE A 569 40.91 22.64 -12.74
C ILE A 569 42.40 22.41 -13.04
N GLY A 570 43.04 21.49 -12.32
CA GLY A 570 44.41 21.05 -12.64
C GLY A 570 44.51 20.35 -14.02
N PRO A 571 45.73 20.07 -14.51
CA PRO A 571 45.92 19.45 -15.81
C PRO A 571 45.21 18.09 -15.90
N ILE A 572 44.49 17.86 -17.00
CA ILE A 572 43.73 16.62 -17.21
C ILE A 572 44.70 15.46 -17.41
N ASN A 573 44.56 14.42 -16.60
CA ASN A 573 45.33 13.19 -16.76
C ASN A 573 44.82 12.43 -18.00
N MET A 574 45.63 12.35 -19.05
CA MET A 574 45.27 11.68 -20.30
C MET A 574 45.42 10.15 -20.25
N LYS A 575 45.79 9.57 -19.10
CA LYS A 575 45.75 8.11 -18.90
C LYS A 575 44.31 7.62 -18.89
N ARG A 576 44.11 6.35 -19.28
CA ARG A 576 42.79 5.69 -19.34
C ARG A 576 42.01 5.88 -18.04
N GLY A 577 40.80 6.43 -18.15
CA GLY A 577 39.92 6.79 -17.04
C GLY A 577 40.12 8.19 -16.44
N GLY A 578 41.22 8.88 -16.75
CA GLY A 578 41.55 10.18 -16.20
C GLY A 578 40.52 11.28 -16.54
N PRO A 579 40.11 11.49 -17.81
CA PRO A 579 39.14 12.52 -18.16
C PRO A 579 37.78 12.34 -17.47
N ARG A 580 37.33 11.09 -17.32
CA ARG A 580 36.09 10.77 -16.59
C ARG A 580 36.19 11.10 -15.10
N ILE A 581 37.31 10.74 -14.46
CA ILE A 581 37.53 11.05 -13.04
C ILE A 581 37.53 12.55 -12.83
N SER A 582 38.26 13.32 -13.67
CA SER A 582 38.29 14.78 -13.59
C SER A 582 36.90 15.41 -13.75
N LEU A 583 36.09 14.91 -14.70
CA LEU A 583 34.72 15.39 -14.88
C LEU A 583 33.81 15.03 -13.69
N PHE A 584 33.94 13.84 -13.11
CA PHE A 584 33.17 13.45 -11.93
C PHE A 584 33.55 14.24 -10.68
N GLU A 585 34.84 14.51 -10.49
CA GLU A 585 35.34 15.37 -9.41
C GLU A 585 34.82 16.80 -9.56
N LEU A 586 34.82 17.33 -10.79
CA LEU A 586 34.23 18.64 -11.09
C LEU A 586 32.75 18.69 -10.74
N CYS A 587 31.95 17.71 -11.20
CA CYS A 587 30.51 17.66 -10.92
C CYS A 587 30.25 17.54 -9.41
N LYS A 588 31.06 16.75 -8.69
CA LYS A 588 30.96 16.60 -7.23
C LYS A 588 31.29 17.91 -6.51
N LYS A 589 32.32 18.64 -6.96
CA LYS A 589 32.74 19.92 -6.37
C LYS A 589 31.72 21.03 -6.60
N LEU A 590 31.10 21.05 -7.78
CA LEU A 590 30.09 22.05 -8.18
C LEU A 590 28.64 21.64 -7.86
N GLN A 591 28.44 20.49 -7.22
CA GLN A 591 27.12 19.91 -6.92
C GLN A 591 26.23 19.77 -8.17
N TRP A 592 26.82 19.48 -9.33
CA TRP A 592 26.08 19.20 -10.55
C TRP A 592 25.60 17.73 -10.57
N PRO A 593 24.44 17.44 -11.20
CA PRO A 593 24.04 16.08 -11.55
C PRO A 593 25.18 15.32 -12.23
N MET A 594 25.33 14.04 -11.87
CA MET A 594 26.36 13.19 -12.50
C MET A 594 26.07 12.99 -13.99
N PRO A 595 27.08 13.09 -14.88
CA PRO A 595 26.86 12.94 -16.31
C PRO A 595 26.45 11.51 -16.67
N SER A 596 25.47 11.39 -17.57
CA SER A 596 25.03 10.12 -18.14
C SER A 596 25.77 9.82 -19.44
N PHE A 597 26.10 8.55 -19.66
CA PHE A 597 26.79 8.10 -20.86
C PHE A 597 25.98 7.01 -21.57
N GLU A 598 25.85 7.14 -22.88
CA GLU A 598 25.25 6.13 -23.75
C GLU A 598 26.28 5.75 -24.83
N SER A 599 26.64 4.46 -24.92
CA SER A 599 27.61 3.98 -25.91
C SER A 599 26.93 3.17 -26.99
N ILE A 600 27.20 3.51 -28.24
CA ILE A 600 26.72 2.81 -29.43
C ILE A 600 27.90 2.03 -30.02
N GLU A 601 27.71 0.73 -30.24
CA GLU A 601 28.67 -0.13 -30.93
C GLU A 601 28.36 -0.18 -32.42
N ARG A 602 29.39 0.00 -33.26
CA ARG A 602 29.30 -0.13 -34.72
C ARG A 602 30.24 -1.24 -35.17
N THR A 603 29.70 -2.22 -35.88
CA THR A 603 30.46 -3.34 -36.44
C THR A 603 30.66 -3.12 -37.94
N SER A 604 31.90 -3.18 -38.41
CA SER A 604 32.26 -3.03 -39.82
C SER A 604 32.73 -4.35 -40.42
N LYS A 605 32.40 -4.58 -41.69
CA LYS A 605 32.84 -5.78 -42.43
C LYS A 605 34.31 -5.70 -42.87
N SER A 606 34.95 -4.54 -42.75
CA SER A 606 36.35 -4.26 -43.08
C SER A 606 37.07 -3.69 -41.85
N LEU A 607 38.38 -3.96 -41.70
CA LEU A 607 39.19 -3.41 -40.62
C LEU A 607 39.25 -1.88 -40.71
N ILE A 608 38.83 -1.20 -39.64
CA ILE A 608 38.95 0.25 -39.48
C ILE A 608 40.18 0.54 -38.61
N GLU A 609 41.01 1.49 -39.03
CA GLU A 609 42.07 2.05 -38.17
C GLU A 609 41.46 3.10 -37.25
N CYS A 610 41.47 2.85 -35.93
CA CYS A 610 41.02 3.81 -34.92
C CYS A 610 42.17 4.17 -33.97
N GLY A 611 42.28 5.46 -33.65
CA GLY A 611 43.25 6.02 -32.70
C GLY A 611 44.16 7.10 -33.29
N GLU A 612 44.67 7.98 -32.43
CA GLU A 612 45.68 8.99 -32.75
C GLU A 612 47.00 8.65 -32.04
N GLY A 613 48.14 8.86 -32.71
CA GLY A 613 49.47 8.61 -32.12
C GLY A 613 49.80 7.13 -31.89
N SER A 614 50.33 6.80 -30.71
CA SER A 614 50.83 5.46 -30.33
C SER A 614 49.77 4.39 -30.10
N ASP A 615 48.47 4.75 -30.17
CA ASP A 615 47.33 3.86 -29.88
C ASP A 615 46.58 3.39 -31.15
N LYS A 616 47.18 3.50 -32.35
CA LYS A 616 46.58 3.02 -33.60
C LYS A 616 46.35 1.50 -33.57
N ARG A 617 45.10 1.08 -33.68
CA ARG A 617 44.72 -0.34 -33.80
C ARG A 617 43.75 -0.53 -34.97
N LYS A 618 43.95 -1.62 -35.71
CA LYS A 618 43.00 -2.09 -36.72
C LYS A 618 41.96 -2.97 -36.03
N VAL A 619 40.69 -2.53 -36.01
CA VAL A 619 39.62 -3.21 -35.25
C VAL A 619 38.36 -3.30 -36.11
N TYR A 620 37.56 -4.35 -35.90
CA TYR A 620 36.29 -4.60 -36.59
C TYR A 620 35.09 -3.90 -35.92
N ASN A 621 35.22 -3.53 -34.65
CA ASN A 621 34.18 -2.90 -33.87
C ASN A 621 34.68 -1.55 -33.34
N THR A 622 33.89 -0.50 -33.52
CA THR A 622 34.14 0.83 -32.96
C THR A 622 33.03 1.21 -32.00
N PHE A 623 33.37 1.99 -30.97
CA PHE A 623 32.43 2.49 -29.98
C PHE A 623 32.40 4.02 -30.04
N ALA A 624 31.21 4.60 -30.19
CA ALA A 624 30.96 6.02 -30.01
C ALA A 624 30.16 6.21 -28.71
N SER A 625 30.54 7.16 -27.87
CA SER A 625 29.83 7.43 -26.61
C SER A 625 29.29 8.85 -26.62
N GLN A 626 28.00 8.98 -26.38
CA GLN A 626 27.33 10.24 -26.12
C GLN A 626 27.34 10.50 -24.62
N ILE A 627 27.64 11.75 -24.23
CA ILE A 627 27.61 12.22 -22.85
C ILE A 627 26.58 13.34 -22.73
N SER A 628 25.76 13.28 -21.67
CA SER A 628 24.78 14.31 -21.34
C SER A 628 25.05 14.84 -19.93
N LEU A 629 25.21 16.16 -19.80
CA LEU A 629 25.43 16.84 -18.51
C LEU A 629 24.40 17.96 -18.35
N THR A 630 23.60 17.87 -17.27
CA THR A 630 22.66 18.92 -16.90
C THR A 630 23.31 19.85 -15.90
N ILE A 631 23.40 21.14 -16.23
CA ILE A 631 24.00 22.14 -15.35
C ILE A 631 22.88 23.05 -14.80
N PRO A 632 22.73 23.16 -13.47
CA PRO A 632 21.81 24.12 -12.86
C PRO A 632 22.08 25.54 -13.41
N ASP A 633 21.02 26.26 -13.78
CA ASP A 633 21.05 27.62 -14.37
C ASP A 633 21.55 27.75 -15.82
N TYR A 634 22.07 26.68 -16.45
CA TYR A 634 22.62 26.76 -17.82
C TYR A 634 22.02 25.76 -18.83
N GLY A 635 21.31 24.74 -18.35
CA GLY A 635 20.60 23.78 -19.21
C GLY A 635 21.37 22.48 -19.47
N LEU A 636 20.93 21.74 -20.47
CA LEU A 636 21.45 20.42 -20.84
C LEU A 636 22.49 20.56 -21.96
N ILE A 637 23.69 20.01 -21.76
CA ILE A 637 24.73 19.90 -22.79
C ILE A 637 24.86 18.42 -23.18
N GLU A 638 24.70 18.13 -24.46
CA GLU A 638 24.89 16.79 -25.03
C GLU A 638 25.98 16.83 -26.08
N LEU A 639 26.96 15.93 -25.96
CA LEU A 639 28.10 15.83 -26.88
C LEU A 639 28.38 14.36 -27.19
N THR A 640 28.95 14.11 -28.36
CA THR A 640 29.42 12.78 -28.75
C THR A 640 30.93 12.80 -28.85
N GLY A 641 31.61 11.87 -28.16
CA GLY A 641 33.05 11.69 -28.26
C GLY A 641 33.46 10.95 -29.54
N ASP A 642 34.77 10.89 -29.79
CA ASP A 642 35.32 10.22 -30.97
C ASP A 642 35.08 8.70 -30.91
N GLU A 643 35.05 8.08 -32.09
CA GLU A 643 35.02 6.63 -32.19
C GLU A 643 36.33 6.00 -31.72
N ARG A 644 36.24 5.04 -30.81
CA ARG A 644 37.42 4.32 -30.27
C ARG A 644 37.23 2.82 -30.31
N ALA A 645 38.35 2.10 -30.28
CA ALA A 645 38.41 0.64 -30.33
C ALA A 645 37.80 -0.07 -29.11
N ASP A 646 37.71 0.62 -27.96
CA ASP A 646 37.13 0.06 -26.75
C ASP A 646 36.14 1.03 -26.10
N LYS A 647 35.09 0.46 -25.49
CA LYS A 647 34.04 1.24 -24.83
C LYS A 647 34.59 2.22 -23.79
N LYS A 648 35.66 1.86 -23.05
CA LYS A 648 36.21 2.72 -21.98
C LYS A 648 36.94 3.94 -22.55
N SER A 649 37.71 3.80 -23.63
CA SER A 649 38.37 4.92 -24.29
C SER A 649 37.38 5.82 -25.03
N SER A 650 36.30 5.26 -25.58
CA SER A 650 35.18 6.04 -26.15
C SER A 650 34.52 6.94 -25.10
N LEU A 651 34.28 6.41 -23.89
CA LEU A 651 33.77 7.19 -22.76
C LEU A 651 34.75 8.26 -22.27
N ASP A 652 36.05 7.96 -22.27
CA ASP A 652 37.10 8.93 -21.92
C ASP A 652 37.17 10.08 -22.93
N SER A 653 37.02 9.79 -24.24
CA SER A 653 36.94 10.81 -25.29
C SER A 653 35.71 11.70 -25.12
N ALA A 654 34.53 11.12 -24.86
CA ALA A 654 33.31 11.90 -24.61
C ALA A 654 33.44 12.82 -23.39
N ALA A 655 34.03 12.32 -22.29
CA ALA A 655 34.27 13.12 -21.10
C ALA A 655 35.28 14.26 -21.34
N LEU A 656 36.31 14.02 -22.15
CA LEU A 656 37.30 15.04 -22.53
C LEU A 656 36.66 16.16 -23.37
N HIS A 657 35.85 15.81 -24.37
CA HIS A 657 35.10 16.78 -25.18
C HIS A 657 34.16 17.64 -24.32
N MET A 658 33.51 17.05 -23.31
CA MET A 658 32.69 17.80 -22.36
C MET A 658 33.52 18.78 -21.52
N LEU A 659 34.72 18.40 -21.07
CA LEU A 659 35.61 19.31 -20.34
C LEU A 659 36.06 20.49 -21.21
N TYR A 660 36.46 20.26 -22.46
CA TYR A 660 36.82 21.35 -23.37
C TYR A 660 35.63 22.24 -23.75
N GLU A 661 34.42 21.67 -23.86
CA GLU A 661 33.22 22.47 -24.08
C GLU A 661 32.92 23.41 -22.90
N LEU A 662 33.08 22.90 -21.66
CA LEU A 662 32.93 23.71 -20.46
C LEU A 662 33.99 24.82 -20.38
N GLU A 663 35.22 24.55 -20.83
CA GLU A 663 36.27 25.57 -20.93
C GLU A 663 35.95 26.61 -22.01
N ARG A 664 35.51 26.19 -23.20
CA ARG A 664 35.10 27.07 -24.29
C ARG A 664 33.97 28.01 -23.89
N GLN A 665 33.03 27.53 -23.07
CA GLN A 665 31.93 28.34 -22.52
C GLN A 665 32.35 29.22 -21.32
N GLY A 666 33.64 29.25 -20.98
CA GLY A 666 34.20 30.02 -19.87
C GLY A 666 33.71 29.57 -18.49
N LYS A 667 33.27 28.32 -18.35
CA LYS A 667 32.72 27.77 -17.09
C LYS A 667 33.81 27.22 -16.18
N ILE A 668 34.89 26.75 -16.80
CA ILE A 668 36.09 26.25 -16.13
C ILE A 668 37.32 26.79 -16.86
N ALA A 669 38.46 26.84 -16.18
CA ALA A 669 39.76 27.04 -16.81
C ALA A 669 40.61 25.80 -16.56
N ILE A 670 41.12 25.15 -17.61
CA ILE A 670 41.98 23.98 -17.47
C ILE A 670 43.43 24.48 -17.39
N GLY A 671 44.14 24.11 -16.32
CA GLY A 671 45.55 24.47 -16.17
C GLY A 671 46.41 23.84 -17.28
N ASN A 672 47.24 24.65 -17.95
CA ASN A 672 48.24 24.15 -18.89
C ASN A 672 49.26 23.26 -18.16
N GLN A 673 49.65 22.15 -18.80
CA GLN A 673 50.61 21.16 -18.29
C GLN A 673 52.00 21.74 -18.01
#